data_AF-A0A0Q6AWY4-F1
#
_entry.id   AF-A0A0Q6AWY4-F1
#
_cell.length_a   1.000
_cell.length_b   1.000
_cell.length_c   1.000
_cell.angle_alpha   90.00
_cell.angle_beta   90.00
_cell.angle_gamma   90.00
#
_symmetry.space_group_name_H-M   'P 1'
#
loop_
_entity.id
_entity.type
_entity.pdbx_description
1 polymer ?
#
loop_
_entity_poly.entity_id
_entity_poly.type
_entity_poly.pdbx_seq_one_letter_code
_entity_poly.pdbx_strand_id
1 'polypeptide(L)'
;MKKFLLIICTFYCIIINAQLDTEHWFAPMSASSLQGTPECYLYLSTNETTPFSVQIYNNNTVYSTVQVSKGNPVQVTIPNNFMIASTLTNLFTQRTMGLNVKGNKKFFANFRFAVPNQAEIITSKGLAGVGKNFFVGLAPNTTAKPYVNSTIGFIATEDNTTVTLSGYNPGVVFSDGVSAPSRTFTINRGKSYIIEAQSNLSTNNLAGLVGAKITANKPISVTNGNFNSIYTTQNNSNVDVLMDQAVPVERLGKEFVMVKGNGPANSGMEAALVIATENNTKLTVNGNLLGGVTLNEGQYYVVQGTNYINQGNGHYNMSISATNNVYIYQLLAGTSGSTVYATGGMNFIPPLSCFLPKEINEIGFINRIGSDTFNTKLNIITQTGATVTLNNNTIAAGNGPYPVNGNPGWVSYSIPNVTGNITVNSTLPVTAGIAAGNGAVGYGGYFAGFSSVPAITKTGDCYAGILLQVDNNYDAYQWFLNGTAIPGANSFSINPELYGAGDYTCLITKNNCETRLTTPYNYTLCPPISTTTYNIGSCNTKVITPAFTSSAQTIVPSITNIIAAPTSGTATVNSTTGQITYTPNPTTVNATDSFTYYIQGNGNPFDFEYFKIIINTNVLQVNNGTLVSCAGTTYDLTSVSLSPDSGITVTYFTNSNLTGQITSPSTYSGPAGSIYANVTSQYGCSKPAQITLTTTPAPNITNATLASCTVTSGNGTYDLTSVSVSPDSGITVTYFTNSNLTGQITSPATYSGPAGIIYANVTSSSGCSKTAQITLTTTPAPNINTSAYNANLCDDNLDGIINVNFSSITPQIVINSANFIVRYYLNQTDANAGNSNTLPTNWTYSANTTVYVKVDAISGSCPAAVGQINFKIGNKITLLTNSVNMEVCDNDLDGSENVNLNDYKNLFITNPAITITFHSTLAEAQNGTNSISPNQTINTPKTFYVRFTSATECPNTGIITIKIKTPKKSTTLTDKAVCSTEQVILDAGTGFTSYTWSTGVTTQTITAGAGSYWVDLGFNGCVYRQNVNVTTSQAPVITGISVTGSNATVNVTGGTAPYQYSLNGVDYQTSNTFTGLTRGLHHVYVLGRDGCSPVIKEFLIVNLVNAITPNGDGINDVLNYSELRIKQEVSIQISDRYGAVVYQSEGKNYTWDGKQNGRTLPTGTYWYILKWIEPDTKLPVSYSGWILIKNRE
;
A
#
# COMPACT_ATOMS: atom_id res chain seq x y z
N MET A 1 44.37 32.16 -9.37
CA MET A 1 43.61 31.84 -8.14
C MET A 1 42.15 31.68 -8.58
N LYS A 2 41.59 30.51 -8.95
CA LYS A 2 41.26 29.28 -8.18
C LYS A 2 40.77 29.61 -6.76
N LYS A 3 39.63 29.16 -6.22
CA LYS A 3 38.46 28.35 -6.65
C LYS A 3 37.43 28.41 -5.48
N PHE A 4 36.15 28.19 -5.80
CA PHE A 4 35.15 27.33 -5.14
C PHE A 4 33.78 28.00 -4.95
N LEU A 5 32.92 27.81 -5.96
CA LEU A 5 31.46 27.87 -5.82
C LEU A 5 30.98 26.42 -5.66
N LEU A 6 30.36 26.08 -4.53
CA LEU A 6 29.82 24.76 -4.25
C LEU A 6 28.39 24.71 -4.82
N ILE A 7 28.22 24.07 -5.98
CA ILE A 7 26.90 23.74 -6.54
C ILE A 7 26.48 22.40 -5.93
N ILE A 8 25.41 22.41 -5.15
CA ILE A 8 24.75 21.21 -4.64
C ILE A 8 23.84 20.68 -5.76
N CYS A 9 24.31 19.64 -6.45
CA CYS A 9 23.49 18.85 -7.38
C CYS A 9 22.81 17.72 -6.58
N THR A 10 21.49 17.83 -6.39
CA THR A 10 20.65 16.76 -5.86
C THR A 10 20.44 15.69 -6.93
N PHE A 11 21.06 14.53 -6.74
CA PHE A 11 20.87 13.34 -7.58
C PHE A 11 19.63 12.57 -7.12
N TYR A 12 18.53 12.65 -7.89
CA TYR A 12 17.41 11.72 -7.75
C TYR A 12 17.81 10.35 -8.33
N CYS A 13 17.91 9.34 -7.48
CA CYS A 13 18.09 7.92 -7.83
C CYS A 13 16.81 7.17 -7.42
N ILE A 14 16.14 6.53 -8.39
CA ILE A 14 15.01 5.63 -8.13
C ILE A 14 15.60 4.25 -7.79
N ILE A 15 15.32 3.74 -6.58
CA ILE A 15 15.77 2.42 -6.09
C ILE A 15 14.54 1.68 -5.59
N ILE A 16 14.47 0.41 -5.95
CA ILE A 16 13.25 -0.34 -6.26
C ILE A 16 13.49 -1.86 -6.08
N ASN A 17 12.42 -2.59 -5.77
CA ASN A 17 12.41 -4.02 -5.45
C ASN A 17 12.50 -4.89 -6.71
N ALA A 18 12.77 -6.18 -6.52
CA ALA A 18 13.09 -7.10 -7.60
C ALA A 18 11.90 -7.96 -8.03
N GLN A 19 11.76 -8.18 -9.34
CA GLN A 19 10.95 -9.19 -10.07
C GLN A 19 9.46 -9.38 -9.72
N LEU A 20 9.10 -9.45 -8.43
CA LEU A 20 7.76 -9.31 -7.89
C LEU A 20 7.58 -7.83 -7.53
N ASP A 21 6.99 -7.05 -8.44
CA ASP A 21 6.91 -5.59 -8.30
C ASP A 21 5.57 -5.04 -8.79
N THR A 22 5.33 -3.76 -8.51
CA THR A 22 4.11 -3.03 -8.91
C THR A 22 4.22 -2.42 -10.31
N GLU A 23 5.43 -2.28 -10.85
CA GLU A 23 5.67 -1.69 -12.17
C GLU A 23 6.83 -2.39 -12.90
N HIS A 24 6.66 -2.62 -14.20
CA HIS A 24 7.62 -3.34 -15.05
C HIS A 24 7.79 -2.62 -16.37
N TRP A 25 9.03 -2.48 -16.82
CA TRP A 25 9.37 -1.86 -18.10
C TRP A 25 10.08 -2.85 -19.01
N PHE A 26 9.68 -2.91 -20.27
CA PHE A 26 10.31 -3.76 -21.28
C PHE A 26 10.75 -2.89 -22.46
N ALA A 27 12.05 -2.87 -22.75
CA ALA A 27 12.56 -2.17 -23.92
C ALA A 27 12.45 -3.07 -25.16
N PRO A 28 12.11 -2.50 -26.33
CA PRO A 28 11.98 -3.26 -27.58
C PRO A 28 13.36 -3.63 -28.16
N MET A 29 13.39 -4.54 -29.13
CA MET A 29 14.61 -5.11 -29.72
C MET A 29 14.56 -5.07 -31.25
N SER A 30 15.73 -5.17 -31.90
CA SER A 30 15.85 -5.29 -33.36
C SER A 30 16.10 -6.71 -33.80
N ALA A 31 15.36 -7.16 -34.80
CA ALA A 31 15.57 -8.39 -35.54
C ALA A 31 16.02 -8.05 -36.97
N SER A 32 17.32 -8.20 -37.27
CA SER A 32 17.88 -7.94 -38.60
C SER A 32 17.28 -8.83 -39.70
N SER A 33 16.70 -9.97 -39.33
CA SER A 33 15.91 -10.83 -40.21
C SER A 33 14.93 -11.63 -39.36
N LEU A 34 13.64 -11.55 -39.70
CA LEU A 34 12.58 -12.32 -39.05
C LEU A 34 12.29 -13.59 -39.84
N GLN A 35 12.34 -14.74 -39.17
CA GLN A 35 11.76 -15.97 -39.70
C GLN A 35 10.27 -15.98 -39.36
N GLY A 36 9.40 -15.64 -40.33
CA GLY A 36 7.96 -15.58 -40.09
C GLY A 36 7.51 -14.42 -39.18
N THR A 37 6.29 -14.53 -38.64
CA THR A 37 5.69 -13.51 -37.78
C THR A 37 5.93 -13.87 -36.31
N PRO A 38 6.61 -13.02 -35.52
CA PRO A 38 6.78 -13.28 -34.09
C PRO A 38 5.46 -13.34 -33.34
N GLU A 39 5.31 -14.36 -32.51
CA GLU A 39 4.24 -14.47 -31.52
C GLU A 39 4.76 -13.96 -30.19
N CYS A 40 4.13 -12.93 -29.64
CA CYS A 40 4.61 -12.23 -28.46
C CYS A 40 3.56 -12.30 -27.36
N TYR A 41 3.99 -12.61 -26.14
CA TYR A 41 3.11 -12.79 -24.99
C TYR A 41 3.71 -12.16 -23.74
N LEU A 42 2.85 -11.60 -22.91
CA LEU A 42 3.18 -11.16 -21.57
C LEU A 42 2.52 -12.10 -20.56
N TYR A 43 3.34 -12.69 -19.70
CA TYR A 43 2.91 -13.59 -18.63
C TYR A 43 2.95 -12.85 -17.29
N LEU A 44 1.82 -12.85 -16.58
CA LEU A 44 1.61 -12.16 -15.32
C LEU A 44 1.17 -13.14 -14.23
N SER A 45 1.77 -13.06 -13.05
CA SER A 45 1.42 -13.91 -11.90
C SER A 45 1.71 -13.19 -10.58
N THR A 46 1.15 -13.66 -9.48
CA THR A 46 1.28 -13.02 -8.17
C THR A 46 1.06 -14.03 -7.04
N ASN A 47 1.56 -13.74 -5.85
CA ASN A 47 1.26 -14.47 -4.62
C ASN A 47 0.00 -13.93 -3.90
N GLU A 48 -0.63 -12.88 -4.42
CA GLU A 48 -1.84 -12.27 -3.87
C GLU A 48 -3.09 -13.10 -4.14
N THR A 49 -3.78 -13.57 -3.09
CA THR A 49 -5.00 -14.38 -3.24
C THR A 49 -6.21 -13.58 -3.70
N THR A 50 -6.27 -12.29 -3.38
CA THR A 50 -7.34 -11.40 -3.82
C THR A 50 -7.02 -10.85 -5.21
N PRO A 51 -7.88 -11.06 -6.23
CA PRO A 51 -7.68 -10.51 -7.56
C PRO A 51 -7.52 -8.99 -7.57
N PHE A 52 -6.59 -8.51 -8.39
CA PHE A 52 -6.39 -7.08 -8.62
C PHE A 52 -6.04 -6.78 -10.08
N SER A 53 -6.32 -5.54 -10.49
CA SER A 53 -6.10 -5.07 -11.86
C SER A 53 -4.62 -4.77 -12.13
N VAL A 54 -4.12 -5.29 -13.25
CA VAL A 54 -2.83 -4.91 -13.85
C VAL A 54 -3.10 -4.28 -15.22
N GLN A 55 -2.59 -3.07 -15.42
CA GLN A 55 -2.70 -2.29 -16.65
C GLN A 55 -1.41 -2.42 -17.46
N ILE A 56 -1.55 -2.71 -18.76
CA ILE A 56 -0.46 -2.84 -19.72
C ILE A 56 -0.54 -1.63 -20.64
N TYR A 57 0.55 -0.87 -20.71
CA TYR A 57 0.69 0.35 -21.49
C TYR A 57 1.67 0.15 -22.64
N ASN A 58 1.37 0.77 -23.77
CA ASN A 58 2.33 1.05 -24.83
C ASN A 58 2.26 2.56 -25.09
N ASN A 59 3.41 3.25 -25.05
CA ASN A 59 3.48 4.69 -25.28
C ASN A 59 2.53 5.52 -24.37
N ASN A 60 2.52 5.22 -23.07
CA ASN A 60 1.65 5.84 -22.06
C ASN A 60 0.13 5.67 -22.30
N THR A 61 -0.28 4.90 -23.30
CA THR A 61 -1.69 4.54 -23.55
C THR A 61 -1.94 3.14 -23.03
N VAL A 62 -3.02 2.96 -22.26
CA VAL A 62 -3.45 1.62 -21.81
C VAL A 62 -3.84 0.78 -23.02
N TYR A 63 -3.10 -0.30 -23.25
CA TYR A 63 -3.39 -1.31 -24.26
C TYR A 63 -4.40 -2.35 -23.74
N SER A 64 -4.20 -2.82 -22.50
CA SER A 64 -5.05 -3.85 -21.90
C SER A 64 -5.07 -3.72 -20.38
N THR A 65 -6.13 -4.20 -19.74
CA THR A 65 -6.23 -4.34 -18.29
C THR A 65 -6.70 -5.75 -17.97
N VAL A 66 -5.99 -6.45 -17.09
CA VAL A 66 -6.29 -7.84 -16.72
C VAL A 66 -6.35 -8.02 -15.20
N GLN A 67 -7.09 -9.04 -14.74
CA GLN A 67 -7.14 -9.41 -13.32
C GLN A 67 -6.12 -10.50 -13.04
N VAL A 68 -5.26 -10.30 -12.05
CA VAL A 68 -4.24 -11.28 -11.65
C VAL A 68 -4.48 -11.69 -10.20
N SER A 69 -4.37 -12.98 -9.91
CA SER A 69 -4.43 -13.55 -8.55
C SER A 69 -3.63 -14.84 -8.46
N LYS A 70 -3.27 -15.23 -7.25
CA LYS A 70 -2.64 -16.51 -6.93
C LYS A 70 -3.52 -17.67 -7.41
N GLY A 71 -2.90 -18.65 -8.05
CA GLY A 71 -3.51 -19.80 -8.70
C GLY A 71 -4.04 -19.51 -10.11
N ASN A 72 -4.11 -18.24 -10.52
CA ASN A 72 -4.71 -17.80 -11.78
C ASN A 72 -3.76 -16.84 -12.54
N PRO A 73 -2.61 -17.34 -13.03
CA PRO A 73 -1.73 -16.52 -13.84
C PRO A 73 -2.35 -16.21 -15.19
N VAL A 74 -1.98 -15.07 -15.76
CA VAL A 74 -2.56 -14.53 -16.99
C VAL A 74 -1.53 -14.49 -18.10
N GLN A 75 -1.95 -14.91 -19.30
CA GLN A 75 -1.21 -14.72 -20.54
C GLN A 75 -1.93 -13.66 -21.39
N VAL A 76 -1.21 -12.63 -21.83
CA VAL A 76 -1.72 -11.56 -22.68
C VAL A 76 -0.96 -11.56 -24.00
N THR A 77 -1.67 -11.64 -25.13
CA THR A 77 -1.05 -11.48 -26.45
C THR A 77 -0.60 -10.04 -26.64
N ILE A 78 0.64 -9.85 -27.09
CA ILE A 78 1.24 -8.55 -27.37
C ILE A 78 1.46 -8.42 -28.89
N PRO A 79 1.05 -7.31 -29.53
CA PRO A 79 1.37 -7.07 -30.93
C PRO A 79 2.90 -7.06 -31.15
N ASN A 80 3.38 -7.78 -32.19
CA ASN A 80 4.82 -7.89 -32.44
C ASN A 80 5.51 -6.53 -32.63
N ASN A 81 4.83 -5.57 -33.26
CA ASN A 81 5.30 -4.21 -33.49
C ASN A 81 5.43 -3.37 -32.21
N PHE A 82 4.98 -3.87 -31.05
CA PHE A 82 5.27 -3.23 -29.77
C PHE A 82 6.67 -3.56 -29.30
N MET A 83 7.22 -4.73 -29.60
CA MET A 83 8.46 -5.20 -28.98
C MET A 83 9.58 -5.50 -29.98
N ILE A 84 9.28 -5.86 -31.22
CA ILE A 84 10.27 -6.32 -32.19
C ILE A 84 10.21 -5.44 -33.44
N ALA A 85 11.34 -4.77 -33.74
CA ALA A 85 11.54 -4.00 -34.95
C ALA A 85 12.33 -4.83 -35.97
N SER A 86 12.02 -4.71 -37.25
CA SER A 86 12.73 -5.42 -38.33
C SER A 86 13.09 -4.53 -39.52
N THR A 87 12.82 -3.23 -39.42
CA THR A 87 13.07 -2.25 -40.49
C THR A 87 13.90 -1.10 -39.95
N LEU A 88 14.82 -0.60 -40.76
CA LEU A 88 15.69 0.52 -40.38
C LEU A 88 14.90 1.78 -39.97
N THR A 89 13.71 1.97 -40.52
CA THR A 89 12.80 3.07 -40.15
C THR A 89 12.39 3.06 -38.68
N ASN A 90 12.49 1.93 -37.98
CA ASN A 90 12.18 1.82 -36.55
C ASN A 90 13.42 1.88 -35.66
N LEU A 91 14.62 1.93 -36.26
CA LEU A 91 15.89 1.97 -35.55
C LEU A 91 16.45 3.39 -35.55
N PHE A 92 17.33 3.68 -34.59
CA PHE A 92 18.05 4.96 -34.48
C PHE A 92 17.16 6.20 -34.41
N THR A 93 15.92 6.04 -33.96
CA THR A 93 14.92 7.09 -33.85
C THR A 93 13.97 6.79 -32.71
N GLN A 94 13.36 7.83 -32.14
CA GLN A 94 12.37 7.66 -31.09
C GLN A 94 11.11 6.99 -31.64
N ARG A 95 10.61 5.95 -30.95
CA ARG A 95 9.44 5.16 -31.37
C ARG A 95 8.47 4.89 -30.22
N THR A 96 7.24 4.52 -30.60
CA THR A 96 6.16 4.10 -29.69
C THR A 96 6.18 2.60 -29.47
N MET A 97 7.37 2.08 -29.16
CA MET A 97 7.59 0.66 -28.89
C MET A 97 8.01 0.47 -27.42
N GLY A 98 7.92 -0.74 -26.92
CA GLY A 98 8.13 -1.13 -25.53
C GLY A 98 6.83 -1.20 -24.73
N LEU A 99 6.94 -1.72 -23.50
CA LEU A 99 5.81 -1.89 -22.59
C LEU A 99 6.13 -1.24 -21.23
N ASN A 100 5.10 -0.66 -20.62
CA ASN A 100 5.04 -0.40 -19.17
C ASN A 100 3.86 -1.20 -18.62
N VAL A 101 4.05 -1.98 -17.56
CA VAL A 101 3.01 -2.80 -16.94
C VAL A 101 2.90 -2.41 -15.48
N LYS A 102 1.70 -2.05 -15.00
CA LYS A 102 1.50 -1.46 -13.67
C LYS A 102 0.29 -2.03 -12.94
N GLY A 103 0.42 -2.28 -11.64
CA GLY A 103 -0.64 -2.77 -10.75
C GLY A 103 -0.56 -2.10 -9.38
N ASN A 104 -1.64 -2.18 -8.61
CA ASN A 104 -1.70 -1.63 -7.24
C ASN A 104 -1.13 -2.59 -6.17
N LYS A 105 -0.81 -3.82 -6.55
CA LYS A 105 -0.10 -4.83 -5.75
C LYS A 105 1.03 -5.43 -6.58
N LYS A 106 1.95 -6.16 -5.95
CA LYS A 106 3.12 -6.73 -6.62
C LYS A 106 2.77 -7.97 -7.46
N PHE A 107 3.36 -8.07 -8.64
CA PHE A 107 3.23 -9.21 -9.57
C PHE A 107 4.56 -9.48 -10.29
N PHE A 108 4.71 -10.67 -10.85
CA PHE A 108 5.77 -11.00 -11.78
C PHE A 108 5.34 -10.68 -13.21
N ALA A 109 6.27 -10.20 -14.03
CA ALA A 109 6.04 -9.97 -15.46
C ALA A 109 7.15 -10.60 -16.32
N ASN A 110 6.75 -11.39 -17.31
CA ASN A 110 7.67 -12.07 -18.22
C ASN A 110 7.21 -11.88 -19.66
N PHE A 111 8.04 -11.23 -20.47
CA PHE A 111 7.80 -11.14 -21.91
C PHE A 111 8.39 -12.38 -22.58
N ARG A 112 7.57 -13.18 -23.23
CA ARG A 112 7.97 -14.42 -23.92
C ARG A 112 7.56 -14.31 -25.38
N PHE A 113 8.45 -14.68 -26.27
CA PHE A 113 8.14 -14.67 -27.69
C PHE A 113 8.74 -15.86 -28.42
N ALA A 114 8.12 -16.21 -29.54
CA ALA A 114 8.58 -17.26 -30.43
C ALA A 114 8.49 -16.81 -31.89
N VAL A 115 9.42 -17.32 -32.68
CA VAL A 115 9.37 -17.42 -34.14
C VAL A 115 9.51 -18.93 -34.47
N PRO A 116 9.20 -19.40 -35.70
CA PRO A 116 9.03 -20.84 -35.98
C PRO A 116 10.15 -21.77 -35.50
N ASN A 117 11.40 -21.30 -35.45
CA ASN A 117 12.56 -22.08 -34.99
C ASN A 117 13.36 -21.38 -33.88
N GLN A 118 12.82 -20.40 -33.17
CA GLN A 118 13.56 -19.73 -32.08
C GLN A 118 12.58 -19.16 -31.06
N ALA A 119 12.99 -19.07 -29.81
CA ALA A 119 12.21 -18.38 -28.78
C ALA A 119 13.17 -17.75 -27.78
N GLU A 120 12.67 -16.79 -27.00
CA GLU A 120 13.40 -16.32 -25.83
C GLU A 120 12.42 -15.73 -24.80
N ILE A 121 12.89 -15.62 -23.56
CA ILE A 121 12.16 -14.97 -22.48
C ILE A 121 12.97 -13.78 -21.96
N ILE A 122 12.35 -12.60 -21.98
CA ILE A 122 12.81 -11.45 -21.23
C ILE A 122 12.11 -11.46 -19.88
N THR A 123 12.83 -11.92 -18.86
CA THR A 123 12.32 -11.89 -17.49
C THR A 123 12.48 -10.48 -16.97
N SER A 124 11.38 -9.78 -16.64
CA SER A 124 11.49 -8.43 -16.07
C SER A 124 12.17 -8.50 -14.71
N LYS A 125 13.06 -7.57 -14.41
CA LYS A 125 13.67 -7.39 -13.10
C LYS A 125 12.83 -6.48 -12.21
N GLY A 126 11.60 -6.15 -12.63
CA GLY A 126 10.74 -5.17 -11.97
C GLY A 126 11.31 -3.78 -12.16
N LEU A 127 11.03 -2.92 -11.19
CA LEU A 127 11.66 -1.63 -11.15
C LEU A 127 13.19 -1.82 -10.91
N ALA A 128 13.70 -2.87 -10.25
CA ALA A 128 15.16 -3.08 -10.11
C ALA A 128 15.97 -3.14 -11.42
N GLY A 129 15.33 -3.36 -12.57
CA GLY A 129 15.94 -3.26 -13.91
C GLY A 129 16.04 -1.83 -14.48
N VAL A 130 15.51 -0.84 -13.78
CA VAL A 130 15.48 0.58 -14.18
C VAL A 130 16.59 1.35 -13.46
N GLY A 131 17.36 2.13 -14.20
CA GLY A 131 18.45 2.94 -13.63
C GLY A 131 19.15 3.80 -14.68
N LYS A 132 20.35 4.28 -14.36
CA LYS A 132 21.06 5.28 -15.21
C LYS A 132 22.33 4.75 -15.85
N ASN A 133 23.00 3.78 -15.23
CA ASN A 133 24.31 3.31 -15.67
C ASN A 133 24.26 1.79 -15.87
N PHE A 134 24.63 1.34 -17.07
CA PHE A 134 24.61 -0.07 -17.45
C PHE A 134 25.84 -0.43 -18.29
N PHE A 135 26.17 -1.71 -18.35
CA PHE A 135 27.02 -2.28 -19.40
C PHE A 135 26.22 -3.24 -20.27
N VAL A 136 26.61 -3.33 -21.55
CA VAL A 136 25.90 -4.12 -22.57
C VAL A 136 26.36 -5.58 -22.56
N GLY A 137 25.45 -6.50 -22.27
CA GLY A 137 25.65 -7.95 -22.32
C GLY A 137 25.12 -8.57 -23.60
N LEU A 138 26.01 -9.16 -24.41
CA LEU A 138 25.69 -9.79 -25.69
C LEU A 138 26.56 -11.02 -25.84
N ALA A 139 26.05 -12.09 -26.45
CA ALA A 139 26.87 -13.22 -26.84
C ALA A 139 27.87 -12.75 -27.93
N PRO A 140 29.19 -12.89 -27.72
CA PRO A 140 30.17 -12.53 -28.74
C PRO A 140 30.00 -13.42 -29.97
N ASN A 141 29.64 -12.83 -31.11
CA ASN A 141 29.44 -13.61 -32.33
C ASN A 141 30.78 -14.10 -32.88
N THR A 142 30.81 -15.32 -33.40
CA THR A 142 31.99 -15.96 -33.98
C THR A 142 31.97 -15.91 -35.51
N THR A 143 30.80 -15.69 -36.12
CA THR A 143 30.60 -15.73 -37.57
C THR A 143 29.79 -14.54 -38.06
N ALA A 144 30.28 -13.86 -39.10
CA ALA A 144 29.62 -12.72 -39.71
C ALA A 144 28.57 -13.16 -40.75
N LYS A 145 27.32 -12.71 -40.59
CA LYS A 145 26.19 -12.96 -41.50
C LYS A 145 25.26 -11.74 -41.57
N PRO A 146 24.57 -11.48 -42.70
CA PRO A 146 23.65 -10.34 -42.84
C PRO A 146 22.43 -10.41 -41.91
N TYR A 147 22.07 -11.61 -41.45
CA TYR A 147 20.94 -11.82 -40.54
C TYR A 147 21.35 -11.96 -39.07
N VAL A 148 22.65 -11.98 -38.74
CA VAL A 148 23.18 -12.06 -37.37
C VAL A 148 23.44 -10.64 -36.87
N ASN A 149 22.93 -10.30 -35.69
CA ASN A 149 23.00 -8.95 -35.14
C ASN A 149 23.24 -8.91 -33.64
N SER A 150 23.69 -7.75 -33.18
CA SER A 150 23.60 -7.31 -31.78
C SER A 150 22.59 -6.19 -31.69
N THR A 151 21.76 -6.18 -30.66
CA THR A 151 20.73 -5.16 -30.46
C THR A 151 20.68 -4.65 -29.03
N ILE A 152 20.39 -3.37 -28.89
CA ILE A 152 20.17 -2.70 -27.60
C ILE A 152 18.89 -1.87 -27.70
N GLY A 153 17.93 -2.19 -26.84
CA GLY A 153 16.69 -1.46 -26.65
C GLY A 153 16.76 -0.54 -25.45
N PHE A 154 16.22 0.66 -25.60
CA PHE A 154 16.04 1.62 -24.52
C PHE A 154 14.57 2.01 -24.41
N ILE A 155 14.03 2.09 -23.20
CA ILE A 155 12.75 2.75 -22.92
C ILE A 155 12.94 3.74 -21.78
N ALA A 156 12.44 4.97 -21.96
CA ALA A 156 12.57 6.02 -20.95
C ALA A 156 11.38 6.02 -19.99
N THR A 157 11.70 6.17 -18.71
CA THR A 157 10.69 6.33 -17.66
C THR A 157 10.29 7.79 -17.45
N GLU A 158 11.01 8.74 -18.03
CA GLU A 158 10.75 10.17 -17.90
C GLU A 158 10.96 10.91 -19.23
N ASP A 159 10.32 12.07 -19.38
CA ASP A 159 10.50 12.92 -20.55
C ASP A 159 11.89 13.55 -20.60
N ASN A 160 12.37 13.85 -21.81
CA ASN A 160 13.68 14.46 -22.03
C ASN A 160 14.84 13.66 -21.39
N THR A 161 14.77 12.33 -21.47
CA THR A 161 15.84 11.44 -21.02
C THR A 161 16.93 11.35 -22.09
N THR A 162 18.10 11.87 -21.79
CA THR A 162 19.28 11.79 -22.66
C THR A 162 20.10 10.56 -22.28
N VAL A 163 20.38 9.72 -23.26
CA VAL A 163 21.15 8.47 -23.13
C VAL A 163 22.40 8.57 -24.02
N THR A 164 23.54 8.19 -23.46
CA THR A 164 24.83 8.09 -24.15
C THR A 164 25.33 6.65 -24.11
N LEU A 165 25.50 6.05 -25.29
CA LEU A 165 26.22 4.80 -25.50
C LEU A 165 27.68 5.12 -25.83
N SER A 166 28.64 4.50 -25.14
CA SER A 166 30.07 4.75 -25.27
C SER A 166 30.90 3.51 -24.89
N GLY A 167 32.22 3.58 -24.95
CA GLY A 167 33.10 2.51 -24.48
C GLY A 167 33.11 1.22 -25.33
N TYR A 168 32.38 1.20 -26.44
CA TYR A 168 32.45 0.13 -27.45
C TYR A 168 33.63 0.36 -28.41
N ASN A 169 34.00 -0.67 -29.17
CA ASN A 169 35.07 -0.55 -30.18
C ASN A 169 34.68 0.50 -31.24
N PRO A 170 35.47 1.57 -31.45
CA PRO A 170 35.11 2.64 -32.40
C PRO A 170 34.91 2.16 -33.84
N GLY A 171 35.48 1.02 -34.24
CA GLY A 171 35.30 0.39 -35.55
C GLY A 171 33.98 -0.36 -35.73
N VAL A 172 33.09 -0.36 -34.73
CA VAL A 172 31.70 -0.83 -34.88
C VAL A 172 30.97 0.06 -35.87
N VAL A 173 30.26 -0.57 -36.81
CA VAL A 173 29.41 0.09 -37.81
C VAL A 173 27.96 -0.26 -37.50
N PHE A 174 27.16 0.71 -37.10
CA PHE A 174 25.74 0.51 -36.82
C PHE A 174 24.95 0.31 -38.13
N SER A 175 23.75 -0.25 -38.05
CA SER A 175 22.91 -0.54 -39.24
C SER A 175 22.46 0.71 -40.01
N ASP A 176 22.63 1.92 -39.48
CA ASP A 176 22.48 3.18 -40.22
C ASP A 176 23.75 3.62 -40.98
N GLY A 177 24.78 2.76 -41.00
CA GLY A 177 26.07 2.98 -41.68
C GLY A 177 27.06 3.83 -40.90
N VAL A 178 26.71 4.32 -39.71
CA VAL A 178 27.58 5.22 -38.95
C VAL A 178 28.51 4.43 -38.03
N SER A 179 29.76 4.89 -37.94
CA SER A 179 30.76 4.47 -36.97
C SER A 179 31.23 5.70 -36.20
N ALA A 180 31.17 5.64 -34.87
CA ALA A 180 31.48 6.77 -33.97
C ALA A 180 31.95 6.23 -32.61
N PRO A 181 32.77 6.95 -31.83
CA PRO A 181 33.23 6.50 -30.51
C PRO A 181 32.14 6.58 -29.41
N SER A 182 31.07 7.33 -29.67
CA SER A 182 29.90 7.43 -28.79
C SER A 182 28.66 7.84 -29.58
N ARG A 183 27.48 7.50 -29.06
CA ARG A 183 26.18 7.94 -29.58
C ARG A 183 25.32 8.49 -28.46
N THR A 184 24.74 9.67 -28.67
CA THR A 184 23.84 10.31 -27.71
C THR A 184 22.51 10.63 -28.37
N PHE A 185 21.41 10.34 -27.69
CA PHE A 185 20.05 10.58 -28.15
C PHE A 185 19.13 10.91 -26.98
N THR A 186 17.98 11.53 -27.26
CA THR A 186 16.97 11.89 -26.26
C THR A 186 15.69 11.10 -26.51
N ILE A 187 15.09 10.59 -25.43
CA ILE A 187 13.86 9.80 -25.43
C ILE A 187 12.87 10.41 -24.43
N ASN A 188 11.58 10.46 -24.81
CA ASN A 188 10.48 10.86 -23.93
C ASN A 188 9.87 9.66 -23.19
N ARG A 189 9.15 9.92 -22.08
CA ARG A 189 8.57 8.87 -21.25
C ARG A 189 7.70 7.94 -22.07
N GLY A 190 7.85 6.63 -21.88
CA GLY A 190 7.07 5.61 -22.59
C GLY A 190 7.43 5.44 -24.07
N LYS A 191 8.36 6.24 -24.60
CA LYS A 191 8.97 6.05 -25.91
C LYS A 191 10.26 5.24 -25.76
N SER A 192 10.70 4.70 -26.88
CA SER A 192 11.91 3.87 -26.98
C SER A 192 12.84 4.31 -28.09
N TYR A 193 14.06 3.79 -28.04
CA TYR A 193 15.07 3.90 -29.07
C TYR A 193 15.76 2.54 -29.22
N ILE A 194 16.06 2.12 -30.45
CA ILE A 194 16.65 0.81 -30.73
C ILE A 194 17.93 1.01 -31.52
N ILE A 195 19.00 0.38 -31.06
CA ILE A 195 20.31 0.33 -31.72
C ILE A 195 20.55 -1.09 -32.22
N GLU A 196 21.14 -1.20 -33.41
CA GLU A 196 21.54 -2.46 -34.02
C GLU A 196 22.94 -2.35 -34.65
N ALA A 197 23.71 -3.43 -34.53
CA ALA A 197 24.88 -3.67 -35.35
C ALA A 197 24.79 -5.07 -35.98
N GLN A 198 24.64 -5.13 -37.31
CA GLN A 198 24.70 -6.38 -38.07
C GLN A 198 26.14 -6.87 -38.19
N SER A 199 26.38 -8.15 -37.95
CA SER A 199 27.72 -8.72 -37.86
C SER A 199 28.55 -8.65 -39.14
N ASN A 200 27.92 -8.52 -40.32
CA ASN A 200 28.61 -8.46 -41.62
C ASN A 200 29.04 -7.05 -42.05
N LEU A 201 28.61 -5.99 -41.36
CA LEU A 201 28.96 -4.61 -41.74
C LEU A 201 30.41 -4.27 -41.36
N SER A 202 30.96 -4.91 -40.34
CA SER A 202 32.34 -4.73 -39.87
C SER A 202 32.77 -5.95 -39.08
N THR A 203 34.04 -6.36 -39.20
CA THR A 203 34.59 -7.45 -38.37
C THR A 203 34.54 -7.09 -36.88
N ASN A 204 34.56 -5.80 -36.54
CA ASN A 204 34.39 -5.34 -35.16
C ASN A 204 32.97 -5.55 -34.63
N ASN A 205 31.95 -5.73 -35.48
CA ASN A 205 30.57 -5.92 -35.04
C ASN A 205 30.31 -7.29 -34.40
N LEU A 206 31.24 -8.25 -34.56
CA LEU A 206 31.13 -9.57 -33.95
C LEU A 206 31.04 -9.51 -32.42
N ALA A 207 31.89 -8.68 -31.80
CA ALA A 207 31.94 -8.53 -30.34
C ALA A 207 32.14 -7.09 -29.85
N GLY A 208 32.28 -6.12 -30.74
CA GLY A 208 32.69 -4.75 -30.40
C GLY A 208 31.70 -3.97 -29.54
N LEU A 209 30.46 -4.43 -29.41
CA LEU A 209 29.45 -3.85 -28.51
C LEU A 209 29.40 -4.52 -27.13
N VAL A 210 30.09 -5.65 -26.93
CA VAL A 210 30.12 -6.33 -25.61
C VAL A 210 30.86 -5.43 -24.62
N GLY A 211 30.22 -5.15 -23.49
CA GLY A 211 30.76 -4.25 -22.47
C GLY A 211 30.73 -2.77 -22.84
N ALA A 212 29.93 -2.38 -23.84
CA ALA A 212 29.64 -0.96 -24.09
C ALA A 212 28.96 -0.33 -22.86
N LYS A 213 29.35 0.89 -22.51
CA LYS A 213 28.81 1.65 -21.38
C LYS A 213 27.61 2.48 -21.80
N ILE A 214 26.53 2.38 -21.05
CA ILE A 214 25.32 3.20 -21.19
C ILE A 214 25.24 4.12 -19.98
N THR A 215 25.11 5.42 -20.24
CA THR A 215 24.87 6.43 -19.21
C THR A 215 23.67 7.28 -19.60
N ALA A 216 22.72 7.45 -18.70
CA ALA A 216 21.56 8.29 -18.88
C ALA A 216 21.46 9.35 -17.77
N ASN A 217 20.90 10.52 -18.09
CA ASN A 217 20.64 11.56 -17.08
C ASN A 217 19.45 11.19 -16.17
N LYS A 218 18.51 10.40 -16.70
CA LYS A 218 17.27 9.96 -16.06
C LYS A 218 17.09 8.44 -16.22
N PRO A 219 16.27 7.79 -15.37
CA PRO A 219 16.18 6.34 -15.36
C PRO A 219 15.56 5.75 -16.64
N ILE A 220 16.16 4.67 -17.13
CA ILE A 220 15.75 3.91 -18.31
C ILE A 220 15.71 2.42 -17.99
N SER A 221 14.96 1.66 -18.78
CA SER A 221 15.11 0.19 -18.84
C SER A 221 15.82 -0.20 -20.13
N VAL A 222 16.68 -1.21 -20.04
CA VAL A 222 17.53 -1.67 -21.14
C VAL A 222 17.31 -3.16 -21.39
N THR A 223 16.99 -3.52 -22.62
CA THR A 223 17.04 -4.89 -23.13
C THR A 223 18.27 -5.00 -24.02
N ASN A 224 19.13 -5.97 -23.79
CA ASN A 224 20.32 -6.19 -24.62
C ASN A 224 20.47 -7.66 -24.98
N GLY A 225 21.07 -7.90 -26.15
CA GLY A 225 21.38 -9.23 -26.61
C GLY A 225 21.53 -9.32 -28.12
N ASN A 226 21.34 -10.52 -28.63
CA ASN A 226 21.38 -10.85 -30.04
C ASN A 226 20.03 -11.43 -30.42
N PHE A 227 19.39 -10.90 -31.47
CA PHE A 227 18.17 -11.53 -31.97
C PHE A 227 18.49 -12.78 -32.78
N ASN A 228 19.55 -12.71 -33.59
CA ASN A 228 20.17 -13.87 -34.21
C ASN A 228 21.65 -13.86 -33.86
N SER A 229 22.12 -14.88 -33.15
CA SER A 229 23.52 -15.02 -32.77
C SER A 229 24.12 -16.33 -33.27
N ILE A 230 25.40 -16.29 -33.59
CA ILE A 230 26.26 -17.47 -33.74
C ILE A 230 27.43 -17.23 -32.81
N TYR A 231 27.46 -17.88 -31.63
CA TYR A 231 28.42 -17.56 -30.56
C TYR A 231 29.37 -18.72 -30.23
N THR A 232 29.37 -19.79 -31.03
CA THR A 232 30.31 -20.91 -30.94
C THR A 232 31.10 -21.04 -32.23
N THR A 233 32.33 -21.54 -32.18
CA THR A 233 33.12 -21.87 -33.38
C THR A 233 32.83 -23.26 -33.92
N GLN A 234 32.03 -24.06 -33.19
CA GLN A 234 31.69 -25.45 -33.56
C GLN A 234 30.51 -25.53 -34.54
N ASN A 235 29.77 -24.43 -34.71
CA ASN A 235 28.68 -24.29 -35.67
C ASN A 235 28.68 -22.86 -36.21
N ASN A 236 28.46 -22.70 -37.52
CA ASN A 236 28.51 -21.40 -38.20
C ASN A 236 27.26 -21.08 -39.02
N SER A 237 26.17 -21.82 -38.79
CA SER A 237 24.95 -21.80 -39.60
C SER A 237 23.67 -21.61 -38.80
N ASN A 238 23.58 -22.23 -37.62
CA ASN A 238 22.40 -22.13 -36.77
C ASN A 238 22.48 -20.83 -35.95
N VAL A 239 21.33 -20.17 -35.84
CA VAL A 239 21.19 -18.90 -35.12
C VAL A 239 20.10 -19.03 -34.09
N ASP A 240 20.33 -18.42 -32.94
CA ASP A 240 19.35 -18.37 -31.86
C ASP A 240 19.23 -16.94 -31.32
N VAL A 241 18.15 -16.72 -30.59
CA VAL A 241 17.89 -15.49 -29.85
C VAL A 241 18.58 -15.63 -28.48
N LEU A 242 19.36 -14.62 -28.07
CA LEU A 242 20.04 -14.57 -26.77
C LEU A 242 19.90 -13.16 -26.21
N MET A 243 18.94 -12.92 -25.33
CA MET A 243 18.70 -11.60 -24.75
C MET A 243 18.04 -11.67 -23.39
N ASP A 244 18.30 -10.68 -22.54
CA ASP A 244 17.61 -10.49 -21.28
C ASP A 244 17.57 -8.98 -20.95
N GLN A 245 16.86 -8.63 -19.89
CA GLN A 245 16.88 -7.28 -19.35
C GLN A 245 18.18 -7.04 -18.56
N ALA A 246 18.85 -5.93 -18.85
CA ALA A 246 20.01 -5.50 -18.08
C ALA A 246 19.60 -4.91 -16.73
N VAL A 247 20.53 -4.92 -15.78
CA VAL A 247 20.34 -4.34 -14.45
C VAL A 247 21.36 -3.22 -14.24
N PRO A 248 21.03 -2.12 -13.54
CA PRO A 248 21.98 -1.04 -13.27
C PRO A 248 23.21 -1.49 -12.47
N VAL A 249 24.36 -0.85 -12.69
CA VAL A 249 25.65 -1.22 -12.07
C VAL A 249 25.64 -1.22 -10.54
N GLU A 250 24.81 -0.38 -9.92
CA GLU A 250 24.65 -0.29 -8.47
C GLU A 250 23.97 -1.51 -7.83
N ARG A 251 23.45 -2.44 -8.64
CA ARG A 251 22.78 -3.68 -8.17
C ARG A 251 23.59 -4.94 -8.43
N LEU A 252 24.80 -4.80 -8.95
CA LEU A 252 25.69 -5.92 -9.23
C LEU A 252 26.40 -6.37 -7.95
N GLY A 253 27.02 -7.54 -8.04
CA GLY A 253 27.82 -8.10 -6.97
C GLY A 253 29.01 -8.89 -7.52
N LYS A 254 29.57 -9.72 -6.65
CA LYS A 254 30.89 -10.32 -6.85
C LYS A 254 30.90 -11.84 -6.84
N GLU A 255 29.83 -12.48 -6.37
CA GLU A 255 29.75 -13.94 -6.24
C GLU A 255 28.54 -14.48 -6.99
N PHE A 256 28.74 -15.53 -7.77
CA PHE A 256 27.71 -16.08 -8.65
C PHE A 256 27.83 -17.59 -8.69
N VAL A 257 26.68 -18.25 -8.80
CA VAL A 257 26.59 -19.68 -9.06
C VAL A 257 25.66 -19.87 -10.23
N MET A 258 26.00 -20.81 -11.10
CA MET A 258 25.22 -21.14 -12.27
C MET A 258 25.20 -22.65 -12.48
N VAL A 259 24.09 -23.12 -13.02
CA VAL A 259 23.83 -24.53 -13.27
C VAL A 259 23.69 -24.72 -14.78
N LYS A 260 24.45 -25.65 -15.34
CA LYS A 260 24.55 -25.87 -16.78
C LYS A 260 23.17 -26.03 -17.43
N GLY A 261 23.01 -25.57 -18.66
CA GLY A 261 21.88 -25.91 -19.51
C GLY A 261 21.84 -27.39 -19.85
N ASN A 262 21.05 -27.73 -20.87
CA ASN A 262 20.83 -29.12 -21.27
C ASN A 262 21.90 -29.62 -22.26
N GLY A 263 22.72 -28.74 -22.83
CA GLY A 263 23.77 -29.11 -23.79
C GLY A 263 25.01 -29.76 -23.16
N PRO A 264 25.84 -30.47 -23.94
CA PRO A 264 27.15 -30.93 -23.48
C PRO A 264 28.05 -29.75 -23.12
N ALA A 265 28.83 -29.88 -22.04
CA ALA A 265 29.72 -28.84 -21.52
C ALA A 265 30.78 -28.38 -22.55
N ASN A 266 31.16 -29.25 -23.49
CA ASN A 266 32.14 -28.99 -24.53
C ASN A 266 31.54 -28.56 -25.89
N SER A 267 30.22 -28.37 -26.00
CA SER A 267 29.56 -27.96 -27.26
C SER A 267 29.85 -26.50 -27.67
N GLY A 268 30.39 -25.69 -26.76
CA GLY A 268 30.51 -24.24 -26.94
C GLY A 268 29.19 -23.48 -26.83
N MET A 269 28.07 -24.17 -26.62
CA MET A 269 26.76 -23.55 -26.33
C MET A 269 26.57 -23.25 -24.83
N GLU A 270 27.38 -23.86 -23.97
CA GLU A 270 27.38 -23.64 -22.52
C GLU A 270 28.56 -22.72 -22.17
N ALA A 271 28.29 -21.53 -21.63
CA ALA A 271 29.34 -20.59 -21.21
C ALA A 271 28.83 -19.54 -20.21
N ALA A 272 29.76 -18.79 -19.62
CA ALA A 272 29.45 -17.58 -18.85
C ALA A 272 30.19 -16.38 -19.44
N LEU A 273 29.45 -15.37 -19.88
CA LEU A 273 29.99 -14.07 -20.23
C LEU A 273 30.12 -13.23 -18.96
N VAL A 274 31.34 -12.81 -18.65
CA VAL A 274 31.68 -11.94 -17.52
C VAL A 274 32.08 -10.58 -18.05
N ILE A 275 31.46 -9.50 -17.55
CA ILE A 275 31.79 -8.12 -17.95
C ILE A 275 32.20 -7.33 -16.72
N ALA A 276 33.39 -6.73 -16.74
CA ALA A 276 33.91 -5.92 -15.66
C ALA A 276 33.33 -4.50 -15.70
N THR A 277 32.85 -4.01 -14.55
CA THR A 277 32.39 -2.61 -14.42
C THR A 277 33.44 -1.68 -13.83
N GLU A 278 34.59 -2.24 -13.42
CA GLU A 278 35.68 -1.52 -12.77
C GLU A 278 37.03 -2.03 -13.27
N ASN A 279 38.05 -1.17 -13.18
CA ASN A 279 39.40 -1.51 -13.60
C ASN A 279 40.04 -2.58 -12.69
N ASN A 280 41.00 -3.32 -13.23
CA ASN A 280 41.77 -4.33 -12.49
C ASN A 280 40.91 -5.44 -11.85
N THR A 281 39.80 -5.81 -12.48
CA THR A 281 38.90 -6.88 -12.04
C THR A 281 39.52 -8.25 -12.33
N LYS A 282 39.70 -9.06 -11.30
CA LYS A 282 40.22 -10.44 -11.39
C LYS A 282 39.11 -11.44 -11.14
N LEU A 283 39.17 -12.59 -11.83
CA LEU A 283 38.14 -13.63 -11.80
C LEU A 283 38.66 -14.91 -11.17
N THR A 284 37.83 -15.54 -10.35
CA THR A 284 38.04 -16.86 -9.74
C THR A 284 36.91 -17.78 -10.21
N VAL A 285 37.24 -18.97 -10.69
CA VAL A 285 36.28 -19.98 -11.16
C VAL A 285 36.47 -21.26 -10.38
N ASN A 286 35.39 -21.77 -9.78
CA ASN A 286 35.41 -22.97 -8.92
C ASN A 286 36.47 -22.92 -7.81
N GLY A 287 36.73 -21.73 -7.27
CA GLY A 287 37.72 -21.48 -6.22
C GLY A 287 39.16 -21.29 -6.72
N ASN A 288 39.40 -21.39 -8.04
CA ASN A 288 40.71 -21.20 -8.64
C ASN A 288 40.79 -19.84 -9.35
N LEU A 289 41.77 -19.03 -8.96
CA LEU A 289 42.03 -17.75 -9.63
C LEU A 289 42.43 -18.00 -11.09
N LEU A 290 41.76 -17.33 -12.04
CA LEU A 290 42.14 -17.38 -13.46
C LEU A 290 43.43 -16.58 -13.69
N GLY A 291 44.56 -17.30 -13.73
CA GLY A 291 45.87 -16.71 -14.02
C GLY A 291 45.91 -16.02 -15.39
N GLY A 292 46.50 -14.82 -15.44
CA GLY A 292 46.65 -14.05 -16.68
C GLY A 292 45.39 -13.30 -17.15
N VAL A 293 44.26 -13.40 -16.43
CA VAL A 293 43.03 -12.67 -16.74
C VAL A 293 42.85 -11.51 -15.76
N THR A 294 43.04 -10.28 -16.24
CA THR A 294 42.71 -9.04 -15.51
C THR A 294 41.93 -8.13 -16.44
N LEU A 295 40.69 -7.84 -16.08
CA LEU A 295 39.75 -7.07 -16.89
C LEU A 295 39.68 -5.62 -16.41
N ASN A 296 39.74 -4.70 -17.35
CA ASN A 296 39.41 -3.31 -17.11
C ASN A 296 37.92 -3.02 -17.34
N GLU A 297 37.46 -1.84 -16.94
CA GLU A 297 36.07 -1.42 -17.14
C GLU A 297 35.63 -1.60 -18.61
N GLY A 298 34.49 -2.25 -18.82
CA GLY A 298 33.94 -2.57 -20.14
C GLY A 298 34.61 -3.76 -20.84
N GLN A 299 35.71 -4.30 -20.33
CA GLN A 299 36.28 -5.54 -20.85
C GLN A 299 35.49 -6.76 -20.35
N TYR A 300 35.49 -7.81 -21.18
CA TYR A 300 34.77 -9.03 -20.88
C TYR A 300 35.66 -10.27 -21.01
N TYR A 301 35.22 -11.37 -20.41
CA TYR A 301 35.83 -12.70 -20.54
C TYR A 301 34.73 -13.76 -20.65
N VAL A 302 34.92 -14.76 -21.51
CA VAL A 302 33.98 -15.89 -21.66
C VAL A 302 34.55 -17.12 -20.98
N VAL A 303 33.98 -17.48 -19.82
CA VAL A 303 34.29 -18.72 -19.12
C VAL A 303 33.61 -19.86 -19.86
N GLN A 304 34.40 -20.78 -20.41
CA GLN A 304 33.92 -21.88 -21.24
C GLN A 304 33.16 -22.93 -20.41
N GLY A 305 32.18 -23.59 -21.00
CA GLY A 305 31.35 -24.61 -20.35
C GLY A 305 32.12 -25.83 -19.83
N THR A 306 33.35 -26.07 -20.28
CA THR A 306 34.24 -27.10 -19.72
C THR A 306 34.61 -26.85 -18.25
N ASN A 307 34.34 -25.66 -17.71
CA ASN A 307 34.49 -25.34 -16.29
C ASN A 307 33.30 -25.79 -15.43
N TYR A 308 32.18 -26.24 -16.01
CA TYR A 308 31.11 -26.84 -15.21
C TYR A 308 31.58 -28.18 -14.63
N ILE A 309 31.44 -28.34 -13.31
CA ILE A 309 31.85 -29.55 -12.58
C ILE A 309 30.63 -30.46 -12.41
N ASN A 310 30.80 -31.75 -12.77
CA ASN A 310 29.80 -32.79 -12.52
C ASN A 310 29.75 -33.11 -11.02
N GLN A 311 28.58 -32.92 -10.40
CA GLN A 311 28.35 -33.24 -8.99
C GLN A 311 27.67 -34.60 -8.77
N GLY A 312 27.46 -35.38 -9.84
CA GLY A 312 26.72 -36.63 -9.83
C GLY A 312 25.32 -36.48 -10.46
N ASN A 313 24.70 -37.61 -10.84
CA ASN A 313 23.37 -37.68 -11.48
C ASN A 313 23.15 -36.76 -12.69
N GLY A 314 24.23 -36.39 -13.40
CA GLY A 314 24.15 -35.47 -14.53
C GLY A 314 23.91 -34.01 -14.13
N HIS A 315 24.09 -33.65 -12.85
CA HIS A 315 24.06 -32.27 -12.36
C HIS A 315 25.43 -31.61 -12.53
N TYR A 316 25.43 -30.43 -13.14
CA TYR A 316 26.65 -29.68 -13.41
C TYR A 316 26.49 -28.23 -12.95
N ASN A 317 27.39 -27.77 -12.09
CA ASN A 317 27.40 -26.39 -11.62
C ASN A 317 28.79 -25.76 -11.69
N MET A 318 28.82 -24.45 -11.59
CA MET A 318 30.04 -23.64 -11.60
C MET A 318 29.86 -22.45 -10.67
N SER A 319 30.92 -22.11 -9.92
CA SER A 319 30.99 -20.83 -9.21
C SER A 319 31.92 -19.87 -9.94
N ILE A 320 31.54 -18.60 -9.97
CA ILE A 320 32.38 -17.50 -10.44
C ILE A 320 32.38 -16.43 -9.35
N SER A 321 33.57 -15.97 -8.96
CA SER A 321 33.71 -14.78 -8.13
C SER A 321 34.70 -13.78 -8.70
N ALA A 322 34.54 -12.52 -8.33
CA ALA A 322 35.36 -11.41 -8.84
C ALA A 322 35.81 -10.47 -7.71
N THR A 323 36.90 -9.73 -7.93
CA THR A 323 37.39 -8.74 -6.96
C THR A 323 36.50 -7.48 -6.90
N ASN A 324 35.86 -7.13 -8.02
CA ASN A 324 34.96 -6.00 -8.18
C ASN A 324 33.60 -6.47 -8.73
N ASN A 325 32.63 -5.56 -8.79
CA ASN A 325 31.32 -5.87 -9.34
C ASN A 325 31.42 -6.25 -10.83
N VAL A 326 30.64 -7.26 -11.24
CA VAL A 326 30.60 -7.74 -12.62
C VAL A 326 29.18 -8.09 -13.05
N TYR A 327 28.94 -8.06 -14.36
CA TYR A 327 27.80 -8.76 -14.95
C TYR A 327 28.17 -10.21 -15.23
N ILE A 328 27.22 -11.12 -15.03
CA ILE A 328 27.29 -12.51 -15.49
C ILE A 328 26.06 -12.81 -16.34
N TYR A 329 26.29 -13.15 -17.60
CA TYR A 329 25.28 -13.72 -18.48
C TYR A 329 25.64 -15.17 -18.77
N GLN A 330 24.77 -16.09 -18.41
CA GLN A 330 24.90 -17.50 -18.78
C GLN A 330 24.38 -17.68 -20.20
N LEU A 331 25.22 -18.27 -21.05
CA LEU A 331 24.83 -18.81 -22.35
C LEU A 331 24.60 -20.31 -22.16
N LEU A 332 23.46 -20.80 -22.65
CA LEU A 332 23.04 -22.18 -22.42
C LEU A 332 22.40 -22.79 -23.68
N ALA A 333 22.35 -24.12 -23.71
CA ALA A 333 21.53 -24.86 -24.68
C ALA A 333 20.26 -25.41 -24.03
N GLY A 334 19.15 -25.26 -24.73
CA GLY A 334 17.83 -25.77 -24.36
C GLY A 334 17.71 -27.28 -24.53
N THR A 335 18.47 -27.90 -25.44
CA THR A 335 18.48 -29.35 -25.70
C THR A 335 19.89 -29.94 -25.77
N SER A 336 19.98 -31.26 -25.82
CA SER A 336 21.20 -32.02 -26.10
C SER A 336 21.08 -32.78 -27.43
N GLY A 337 22.20 -33.24 -28.00
CA GLY A 337 22.21 -34.10 -29.19
C GLY A 337 22.35 -33.32 -30.50
N SER A 338 21.65 -33.76 -31.56
CA SER A 338 21.82 -33.22 -32.92
C SER A 338 21.31 -31.79 -33.10
N THR A 339 20.40 -31.32 -32.24
CA THR A 339 19.80 -29.98 -32.32
C THR A 339 20.44 -28.96 -31.38
N VAL A 340 21.50 -29.33 -30.65
CA VAL A 340 22.11 -28.48 -29.60
C VAL A 340 22.46 -27.06 -30.09
N TYR A 341 22.94 -26.93 -31.33
CA TYR A 341 23.37 -25.66 -31.91
C TYR A 341 22.25 -24.73 -32.38
N ALA A 342 21.00 -25.20 -32.33
CA ALA A 342 19.81 -24.42 -32.68
C ALA A 342 18.88 -24.33 -31.46
N THR A 343 19.44 -24.26 -30.25
CA THR A 343 18.66 -24.15 -29.02
C THR A 343 19.31 -23.24 -28.00
N GLY A 344 20.08 -22.24 -28.45
CA GLY A 344 20.67 -21.24 -27.59
C GLY A 344 19.64 -20.49 -26.75
N GLY A 345 20.05 -20.04 -25.57
CA GLY A 345 19.31 -19.11 -24.72
C GLY A 345 20.26 -18.37 -23.78
N MET A 346 19.77 -17.29 -23.18
CA MET A 346 20.58 -16.46 -22.28
C MET A 346 19.88 -16.14 -20.97
N ASN A 347 20.62 -16.23 -19.87
CA ASN A 347 20.16 -15.82 -18.54
C ASN A 347 21.06 -14.71 -17.99
N PHE A 348 20.48 -13.61 -17.51
CA PHE A 348 21.18 -12.78 -16.53
C PHE A 348 21.28 -13.53 -15.20
N ILE A 349 22.50 -13.74 -14.69
CA ILE A 349 22.72 -14.38 -13.39
C ILE A 349 22.88 -13.31 -12.30
N PRO A 350 21.96 -13.24 -11.31
CA PRO A 350 22.07 -12.29 -10.22
C PRO A 350 23.20 -12.68 -9.26
N PRO A 351 23.81 -11.70 -8.58
CA PRO A 351 24.79 -11.98 -7.55
C PRO A 351 24.14 -12.70 -6.36
N LEU A 352 24.90 -13.62 -5.76
CA LEU A 352 24.53 -14.27 -4.53
C LEU A 352 24.55 -13.26 -3.39
N SER A 353 23.52 -13.34 -2.55
CA SER A 353 23.37 -12.47 -1.39
C SER A 353 22.45 -13.12 -0.38
N CYS A 354 22.69 -12.87 0.90
CA CYS A 354 21.76 -13.28 1.94
C CYS A 354 20.48 -12.41 1.98
N PHE A 355 20.42 -11.32 1.19
CA PHE A 355 19.20 -10.53 0.95
C PHE A 355 18.27 -11.10 -0.11
N LEU A 356 18.68 -12.15 -0.84
CA LEU A 356 17.79 -12.84 -1.80
C LEU A 356 16.51 -13.33 -1.07
N PRO A 357 15.37 -13.42 -1.77
CA PRO A 357 14.11 -13.84 -1.16
C PRO A 357 14.20 -15.29 -0.66
N LYS A 358 13.31 -15.66 0.26
CA LYS A 358 13.16 -17.04 0.76
C LYS A 358 12.10 -17.84 -0.01
N GLU A 359 11.31 -17.18 -0.84
CA GLU A 359 10.32 -17.81 -1.69
C GLU A 359 10.27 -17.15 -3.07
N ILE A 360 9.95 -17.94 -4.09
CA ILE A 360 9.54 -17.47 -5.41
C ILE A 360 8.16 -18.07 -5.64
N ASN A 361 7.12 -17.27 -5.39
CA ASN A 361 5.76 -17.74 -5.21
C ASN A 361 4.90 -17.37 -6.42
N GLU A 362 4.74 -18.40 -7.26
CA GLU A 362 4.00 -18.46 -8.53
C GLU A 362 4.69 -17.86 -9.76
N ILE A 363 5.64 -18.60 -10.34
CA ILE A 363 6.03 -18.47 -11.75
C ILE A 363 4.95 -19.14 -12.59
N GLY A 364 4.13 -18.33 -13.28
CA GLY A 364 3.03 -18.82 -14.11
C GLY A 364 3.49 -19.55 -15.38
N PHE A 365 2.86 -20.68 -15.69
CA PHE A 365 3.03 -21.44 -16.94
C PHE A 365 4.49 -21.63 -17.36
N ILE A 366 5.35 -22.11 -16.47
CA ILE A 366 6.82 -22.05 -16.63
C ILE A 366 7.35 -22.63 -17.94
N ASN A 367 6.65 -23.62 -18.51
CA ASN A 367 7.05 -24.37 -19.69
C ASN A 367 6.32 -23.98 -20.98
N ARG A 368 5.66 -22.81 -21.01
CA ARG A 368 4.79 -22.38 -22.13
C ARG A 368 5.19 -21.06 -22.77
N ILE A 369 5.05 -21.01 -24.09
CA ILE A 369 5.02 -19.79 -24.90
C ILE A 369 3.83 -19.95 -25.87
N GLY A 370 2.85 -19.04 -25.82
CA GLY A 370 1.58 -19.24 -26.51
C GLY A 370 0.87 -20.55 -26.17
N SER A 371 0.50 -21.30 -27.21
CA SER A 371 -0.07 -22.64 -27.10
C SER A 371 0.98 -23.73 -26.92
N ASP A 372 2.25 -23.43 -27.16
CA ASP A 372 3.32 -24.43 -27.23
C ASP A 372 3.88 -24.76 -25.84
N THR A 373 4.36 -25.99 -25.72
CA THR A 373 4.96 -26.53 -24.49
C THR A 373 6.38 -27.02 -24.75
N PHE A 374 7.29 -26.75 -23.82
CA PHE A 374 8.72 -27.04 -23.98
C PHE A 374 9.25 -27.85 -22.81
N ASN A 375 10.23 -28.74 -23.07
CA ASN A 375 10.94 -29.42 -22.00
C ASN A 375 11.73 -28.37 -21.20
N THR A 376 11.35 -28.19 -19.94
CA THR A 376 11.87 -27.12 -19.08
C THR A 376 12.57 -27.72 -17.88
N LYS A 377 13.85 -27.39 -17.69
CA LYS A 377 14.61 -27.74 -16.49
C LYS A 377 14.66 -26.54 -15.56
N LEU A 378 14.24 -26.73 -14.31
CA LEU A 378 14.34 -25.74 -13.24
C LEU A 378 15.65 -25.93 -12.47
N ASN A 379 16.45 -24.89 -12.41
CA ASN A 379 17.67 -24.82 -11.61
C ASN A 379 17.39 -23.95 -10.39
N ILE A 380 17.69 -24.44 -9.18
CA ILE A 380 17.52 -23.68 -7.92
C ILE A 380 18.88 -23.53 -7.27
N ILE A 381 19.19 -22.34 -6.74
CA ILE A 381 20.40 -22.09 -5.95
C ILE A 381 19.97 -21.50 -4.61
N THR A 382 20.47 -22.06 -3.50
CA THR A 382 20.15 -21.61 -2.15
C THR A 382 21.34 -21.80 -1.21
N GLN A 383 21.32 -21.16 -0.04
CA GLN A 383 22.39 -21.33 0.95
C GLN A 383 22.43 -22.76 1.49
N THR A 384 23.63 -23.24 1.79
CA THR A 384 23.85 -24.56 2.40
C THR A 384 23.07 -24.67 3.72
N GLY A 385 22.36 -25.78 3.92
CA GLY A 385 21.51 -26.01 5.10
C GLY A 385 20.04 -25.60 4.94
N ALA A 386 19.65 -25.02 3.80
CA ALA A 386 18.26 -24.68 3.53
C ALA A 386 17.38 -25.92 3.31
N THR A 387 16.16 -25.90 3.85
CA THR A 387 15.10 -26.84 3.44
C THR A 387 14.36 -26.22 2.26
N VAL A 388 14.35 -26.89 1.11
CA VAL A 388 13.72 -26.41 -0.13
C VAL A 388 12.55 -27.31 -0.53
N THR A 389 11.43 -26.68 -0.90
CA THR A 389 10.27 -27.37 -1.46
C THR A 389 9.87 -26.77 -2.81
N LEU A 390 9.34 -27.62 -3.69
CA LEU A 390 8.80 -27.27 -4.99
C LEU A 390 7.30 -27.58 -4.99
N ASN A 391 6.45 -26.56 -5.18
CA ASN A 391 5.00 -26.68 -5.04
C ASN A 391 4.60 -27.36 -3.71
N ASN A 392 5.26 -26.97 -2.62
CA ASN A 392 5.14 -27.53 -1.27
C ASN A 392 5.55 -29.00 -1.10
N ASN A 393 6.12 -29.63 -2.13
CA ASN A 393 6.66 -30.98 -2.05
C ASN A 393 8.18 -30.95 -1.84
N THR A 394 8.71 -31.91 -1.09
CA THR A 394 10.15 -32.10 -0.95
C THR A 394 10.79 -32.43 -2.28
N ILE A 395 11.93 -31.83 -2.60
CA ILE A 395 12.68 -32.15 -3.82
C ILE A 395 13.34 -33.52 -3.64
N ALA A 396 13.23 -34.39 -4.66
CA ALA A 396 13.87 -35.70 -4.66
C ALA A 396 15.40 -35.58 -4.54
N ALA A 397 16.03 -36.44 -3.74
CA ALA A 397 17.48 -36.39 -3.47
C ALA A 397 18.35 -36.47 -4.75
N GLY A 398 17.87 -37.14 -5.81
CA GLY A 398 18.53 -37.19 -7.12
C GLY A 398 18.55 -35.84 -7.87
N ASN A 399 17.82 -34.84 -7.40
CA ASN A 399 17.77 -33.49 -7.97
C ASN A 399 18.49 -32.44 -7.11
N GLY A 400 19.12 -32.85 -6.00
CA GLY A 400 19.89 -31.99 -5.09
C GLY A 400 19.50 -32.17 -3.61
N PRO A 401 20.17 -31.46 -2.68
CA PRO A 401 21.17 -30.42 -2.94
C PRO A 401 22.52 -30.97 -3.39
N TYR A 402 23.11 -30.33 -4.39
CA TYR A 402 24.49 -30.57 -4.84
C TYR A 402 25.43 -29.47 -4.34
N PRO A 403 26.64 -29.82 -3.86
CA PRO A 403 27.62 -28.84 -3.42
C PRO A 403 28.13 -28.00 -4.60
N VAL A 404 28.64 -26.82 -4.29
CA VAL A 404 29.24 -25.91 -5.28
C VAL A 404 30.73 -25.72 -4.96
N ASN A 405 31.61 -26.27 -5.80
CA ASN A 405 33.04 -26.09 -5.64
C ASN A 405 33.42 -24.61 -5.73
N GLY A 406 34.32 -24.16 -4.84
CA GLY A 406 34.72 -22.75 -4.73
C GLY A 406 33.74 -21.84 -4.01
N ASN A 407 32.53 -22.32 -3.70
CA ASN A 407 31.55 -21.58 -2.90
C ASN A 407 30.73 -22.51 -1.99
N PRO A 408 31.32 -23.04 -0.89
CA PRO A 408 30.67 -24.04 -0.03
C PRO A 408 29.47 -23.50 0.77
N GLY A 409 29.27 -22.17 0.80
CA GLY A 409 28.10 -21.55 1.43
C GLY A 409 26.80 -21.71 0.65
N TRP A 410 26.86 -22.26 -0.57
CA TRP A 410 25.72 -22.42 -1.46
C TRP A 410 25.63 -23.84 -2.03
N VAL A 411 24.40 -24.28 -2.24
CA VAL A 411 24.05 -25.55 -2.90
C VAL A 411 23.11 -25.28 -4.07
N SER A 412 23.04 -26.24 -4.99
CA SER A 412 22.21 -26.14 -6.19
C SER A 412 21.35 -27.39 -6.42
N TYR A 413 20.23 -27.21 -7.11
CA TYR A 413 19.31 -28.26 -7.52
C TYR A 413 19.04 -28.16 -9.02
N SER A 414 18.74 -29.28 -9.66
CA SER A 414 18.22 -29.34 -11.03
C SER A 414 17.04 -30.28 -11.08
N ILE A 415 15.88 -29.76 -11.47
CA ILE A 415 14.63 -30.49 -11.57
C ILE A 415 14.22 -30.52 -13.05
N PRO A 416 14.29 -31.66 -13.74
CA PRO A 416 13.91 -31.76 -15.14
C PRO A 416 12.37 -31.75 -15.31
N ASN A 417 11.92 -31.39 -16.51
CA ASN A 417 10.55 -31.52 -16.99
C ASN A 417 9.48 -30.86 -16.07
N VAL A 418 9.79 -29.69 -15.52
CA VAL A 418 8.80 -28.93 -14.75
C VAL A 418 7.70 -28.39 -15.66
N THR A 419 6.45 -28.37 -15.17
CA THR A 419 5.29 -27.89 -15.93
C THR A 419 4.35 -27.08 -15.06
N GLY A 420 3.52 -26.25 -15.69
CA GLY A 420 2.48 -25.48 -15.00
C GLY A 420 3.02 -24.34 -14.15
N ASN A 421 2.37 -24.07 -13.03
CA ASN A 421 2.74 -22.99 -12.12
C ASN A 421 3.73 -23.51 -11.08
N ILE A 422 4.78 -22.73 -10.82
CA ILE A 422 5.87 -23.13 -9.94
C ILE A 422 5.98 -22.20 -8.74
N THR A 423 6.03 -22.79 -7.56
CA THR A 423 6.38 -22.15 -6.29
C THR A 423 7.63 -22.83 -5.74
N VAL A 424 8.67 -22.05 -5.48
CA VAL A 424 9.89 -22.51 -4.80
C VAL A 424 9.93 -21.87 -3.42
N ASN A 425 9.87 -22.67 -2.35
CA ASN A 425 10.02 -22.20 -0.98
C ASN A 425 11.34 -22.70 -0.41
N SER A 426 12.03 -21.85 0.34
CA SER A 426 13.28 -22.18 1.03
C SER A 426 13.32 -21.55 2.42
N THR A 427 13.95 -22.21 3.39
CA THR A 427 14.18 -21.61 4.72
C THR A 427 15.26 -20.53 4.71
N LEU A 428 16.11 -20.52 3.68
CA LEU A 428 17.21 -19.57 3.46
C LEU A 428 17.08 -18.93 2.07
N PRO A 429 17.86 -17.87 1.76
CA PRO A 429 17.82 -17.15 0.49
C PRO A 429 17.92 -18.08 -0.72
N VAL A 430 17.08 -17.86 -1.73
CA VAL A 430 16.91 -18.74 -2.89
C VAL A 430 16.79 -17.95 -4.20
N THR A 431 17.29 -18.54 -5.27
CA THR A 431 17.06 -18.11 -6.65
C THR A 431 16.66 -19.29 -7.52
N ALA A 432 15.95 -19.01 -8.61
CA ALA A 432 15.60 -20.01 -9.60
C ALA A 432 15.95 -19.54 -11.01
N GLY A 433 16.29 -20.44 -11.90
CA GLY A 433 16.43 -20.18 -13.33
C GLY A 433 15.99 -21.38 -14.13
N ILE A 434 15.77 -21.19 -15.43
CA ILE A 434 15.36 -22.26 -16.33
C ILE A 434 16.31 -22.36 -17.51
N ALA A 435 16.41 -23.59 -18.02
CA ALA A 435 16.93 -23.91 -19.33
C ALA A 435 15.89 -24.78 -20.02
N ALA A 436 15.35 -24.31 -21.14
CA ALA A 436 14.25 -24.99 -21.82
C ALA A 436 14.47 -25.06 -23.33
N GLY A 437 13.90 -26.09 -23.95
CA GLY A 437 13.94 -26.21 -25.40
C GLY A 437 13.40 -27.55 -25.91
N ASN A 438 12.95 -27.55 -27.17
CA ASN A 438 12.49 -28.70 -27.93
C ASN A 438 12.88 -28.53 -29.40
N GLY A 439 13.45 -29.57 -30.03
CA GLY A 439 13.86 -29.50 -31.43
C GLY A 439 14.85 -28.36 -31.66
N ALA A 440 14.52 -27.44 -32.56
CA ALA A 440 15.32 -26.25 -32.87
C ALA A 440 14.90 -25.00 -32.07
N VAL A 441 14.20 -25.15 -30.94
CA VAL A 441 13.85 -24.00 -30.08
C VAL A 441 14.54 -24.19 -28.74
N GLY A 442 15.23 -23.16 -28.25
CA GLY A 442 15.73 -23.07 -26.88
C GLY A 442 15.58 -21.67 -26.33
N TYR A 443 15.56 -21.55 -25.00
CA TYR A 443 15.49 -20.27 -24.29
C TYR A 443 15.96 -20.41 -22.84
N GLY A 444 16.32 -19.27 -22.25
CA GLY A 444 16.63 -19.10 -20.84
C GLY A 444 15.58 -18.27 -20.13
N GLY A 445 15.49 -18.38 -18.80
CA GLY A 445 14.90 -17.35 -17.97
C GLY A 445 15.43 -17.45 -16.55
N TYR A 446 15.70 -16.32 -15.88
CA TYR A 446 16.18 -16.34 -14.49
C TYR A 446 15.22 -15.61 -13.57
N PHE A 447 14.65 -16.35 -12.61
CA PHE A 447 13.65 -15.91 -11.65
C PHE A 447 14.27 -15.74 -10.26
N ALA A 448 14.62 -14.52 -9.88
CA ALA A 448 15.15 -14.22 -8.56
C ALA A 448 14.77 -12.81 -8.13
N GLY A 449 14.57 -12.64 -6.82
CA GLY A 449 14.67 -11.30 -6.25
C GLY A 449 16.14 -10.89 -6.29
N PHE A 450 16.53 -9.89 -7.07
CA PHE A 450 17.86 -9.27 -6.99
C PHE A 450 18.14 -8.87 -5.55
N SER A 451 19.38 -9.06 -5.11
CA SER A 451 19.89 -8.59 -3.83
C SER A 451 19.55 -7.11 -3.67
N SER A 452 18.45 -6.80 -3.01
CA SER A 452 17.93 -5.45 -2.99
C SER A 452 18.82 -4.63 -2.07
N VAL A 453 19.43 -3.59 -2.63
CA VAL A 453 19.49 -2.37 -1.83
C VAL A 453 18.02 -2.05 -1.53
N PRO A 454 17.61 -2.09 -0.26
CA PRO A 454 16.24 -1.86 0.18
C PRO A 454 15.73 -0.54 -0.37
N ALA A 455 14.47 -0.56 -0.79
CA ALA A 455 13.86 0.48 -1.60
C ALA A 455 12.58 0.96 -0.97
N ILE A 456 12.41 2.28 -0.87
CA ILE A 456 11.14 2.87 -0.45
C ILE A 456 10.21 2.93 -1.65
N THR A 457 9.09 2.23 -1.57
CA THR A 457 7.97 2.33 -2.50
C THR A 457 6.85 3.16 -1.89
N LYS A 458 6.20 3.98 -2.70
CA LYS A 458 4.97 4.70 -2.31
C LYS A 458 3.76 3.90 -2.74
N THR A 459 2.87 3.61 -1.79
CA THR A 459 1.54 3.05 -2.03
C THR A 459 0.46 4.08 -1.71
N GLY A 460 -0.66 3.99 -2.43
CA GLY A 460 -1.78 4.93 -2.29
C GLY A 460 -1.54 6.28 -2.99
N ASP A 461 -2.51 7.16 -2.87
CA ASP A 461 -2.49 8.51 -3.44
C ASP A 461 -3.02 9.53 -2.42
N CYS A 462 -3.08 10.80 -2.80
CA CYS A 462 -3.54 11.86 -1.91
C CYS A 462 -5.01 11.76 -1.50
N TYR A 463 -5.80 10.90 -2.17
CA TYR A 463 -7.20 10.68 -1.85
C TYR A 463 -7.39 9.45 -0.94
N ALA A 464 -6.72 8.35 -1.24
CA ALA A 464 -6.80 7.08 -0.50
C ALA A 464 -5.83 6.99 0.70
N GLY A 465 -4.96 7.99 0.86
CA GLY A 465 -3.90 8.02 1.87
C GLY A 465 -2.59 7.46 1.32
N ILE A 466 -1.46 8.04 1.74
CA ILE A 466 -0.12 7.64 1.31
C ILE A 466 0.58 6.83 2.39
N LEU A 467 1.25 5.76 1.96
CA LEU A 467 2.24 5.03 2.75
C LEU A 467 3.54 4.94 1.97
N LEU A 468 4.66 5.25 2.62
CA LEU A 468 5.99 4.84 2.18
C LEU A 468 6.31 3.50 2.83
N GLN A 469 6.82 2.55 2.05
CA GLN A 469 7.02 1.18 2.51
C GLN A 469 8.34 0.63 1.97
N VAL A 470 8.96 -0.25 2.74
CA VAL A 470 10.03 -1.17 2.32
C VAL A 470 9.51 -2.61 2.46
N ASP A 471 10.22 -3.61 1.92
CA ASP A 471 9.79 -5.00 2.07
C ASP A 471 9.66 -5.42 3.54
N ASN A 472 8.64 -6.20 3.86
CA ASN A 472 8.31 -6.65 5.22
C ASN A 472 9.07 -7.93 5.65
N ASN A 473 10.15 -8.28 4.96
CA ASN A 473 10.90 -9.53 5.13
C ASN A 473 12.28 -9.33 5.81
N TYR A 474 12.52 -8.16 6.40
CA TYR A 474 13.73 -7.83 7.15
C TYR A 474 13.45 -7.93 8.66
N ASP A 475 14.52 -8.07 9.45
CA ASP A 475 14.41 -8.32 10.88
C ASP A 475 14.17 -7.06 11.71
N ALA A 476 14.59 -5.88 11.21
CA ALA A 476 14.29 -4.59 11.85
C ALA A 476 14.28 -3.42 10.86
N TYR A 477 13.61 -2.33 11.25
CA TYR A 477 13.42 -1.11 10.48
C TYR A 477 13.65 0.13 11.35
N GLN A 478 14.13 1.21 10.75
CA GLN A 478 14.16 2.54 11.36
C GLN A 478 14.04 3.61 10.27
N TRP A 479 12.99 4.41 10.29
CA TRP A 479 12.80 5.51 9.34
C TRP A 479 13.53 6.79 9.76
N PHE A 480 13.95 7.57 8.77
CA PHE A 480 14.60 8.86 8.93
C PHE A 480 13.94 9.87 7.99
N LEU A 481 13.78 11.12 8.44
CA LEU A 481 13.40 12.27 7.63
C LEU A 481 14.57 13.25 7.57
N ASN A 482 15.02 13.57 6.36
CA ASN A 482 16.19 14.44 6.11
C ASN A 482 17.43 14.01 6.91
N GLY A 483 17.64 12.69 7.04
CA GLY A 483 18.77 12.10 7.78
C GLY A 483 18.59 12.04 9.30
N THR A 484 17.48 12.52 9.86
CA THR A 484 17.19 12.44 11.30
C THR A 484 16.23 11.29 11.59
N ALA A 485 16.56 10.44 12.56
CA ALA A 485 15.70 9.30 12.92
C ALA A 485 14.33 9.78 13.41
N ILE A 486 13.26 9.17 12.89
CA ILE A 486 11.89 9.41 13.34
C ILE A 486 11.64 8.46 14.53
N PRO A 487 11.50 8.95 15.78
CA PRO A 487 11.37 8.08 16.94
C PRO A 487 10.15 7.16 16.85
N GLY A 488 10.33 5.86 17.08
CA GLY A 488 9.26 4.86 17.07
C GLY A 488 8.82 4.41 15.67
N ALA A 489 9.34 5.00 14.59
CA ALA A 489 9.07 4.56 13.23
C ALA A 489 9.90 3.31 12.88
N ASN A 490 9.52 2.18 13.47
CA ASN A 490 10.25 0.90 13.41
C ASN A 490 9.49 -0.18 12.61
N SER A 491 8.50 0.24 11.83
CA SER A 491 7.71 -0.63 10.96
C SER A 491 8.28 -0.64 9.54
N PHE A 492 7.93 -1.65 8.74
CA PHE A 492 8.23 -1.71 7.31
C PHE A 492 7.54 -0.61 6.50
N SER A 493 6.62 0.16 7.11
CA SER A 493 5.94 1.28 6.48
C SER A 493 5.82 2.50 7.39
N ILE A 494 5.64 3.67 6.78
CA ILE A 494 5.39 4.94 7.43
C ILE A 494 4.37 5.76 6.63
N ASN A 495 3.46 6.45 7.31
CA ASN A 495 2.61 7.46 6.68
C ASN A 495 3.36 8.80 6.68
N PRO A 496 3.87 9.28 5.53
CA PRO A 496 4.68 10.50 5.49
C PRO A 496 3.85 11.77 5.73
N GLU A 497 2.52 11.73 5.62
CA GLU A 497 1.65 12.88 5.91
C GLU A 497 1.75 13.33 7.38
N LEU A 498 2.13 12.43 8.28
CA LEU A 498 2.27 12.72 9.71
C LEU A 498 3.57 13.46 10.04
N TYR A 499 4.57 13.40 9.17
CA TYR A 499 5.93 13.89 9.44
C TYR A 499 6.38 15.00 8.47
N GLY A 500 5.72 15.13 7.32
CA GLY A 500 5.92 16.24 6.39
C GLY A 500 6.70 15.88 5.13
N ALA A 501 6.93 16.89 4.29
CA ALA A 501 7.70 16.75 3.05
C ALA A 501 9.21 16.64 3.35
N GLY A 502 9.93 15.89 2.52
CA GLY A 502 11.38 15.74 2.63
C GLY A 502 11.90 14.40 2.15
N ASP A 503 13.18 14.16 2.42
CA ASP A 503 13.88 12.95 2.03
C ASP A 503 13.74 11.87 3.10
N TYR A 504 12.94 10.85 2.80
CA TYR A 504 12.77 9.68 3.66
C TYR A 504 13.84 8.63 3.37
N THR A 505 14.46 8.08 4.40
CA THR A 505 15.27 6.86 4.30
C THR A 505 14.82 5.85 5.35
N CYS A 506 15.05 4.56 5.11
CA CYS A 506 14.78 3.52 6.09
C CYS A 506 16.02 2.62 6.25
N LEU A 507 16.50 2.47 7.48
CA LEU A 507 17.58 1.58 7.83
C LEU A 507 16.98 0.21 8.11
N ILE A 508 17.28 -0.77 7.26
CA ILE A 508 16.84 -2.15 7.44
C ILE A 508 17.97 -3.02 7.96
N THR A 509 17.63 -3.89 8.90
CA THR A 509 18.55 -4.88 9.46
C THR A 509 18.13 -6.26 9.03
N LYS A 510 19.09 -7.06 8.54
CA LYS A 510 18.91 -8.50 8.34
C LYS A 510 19.93 -9.25 9.19
N ASN A 511 19.46 -10.07 10.11
CA ASN A 511 20.27 -10.85 11.04
C ASN A 511 21.16 -11.83 10.25
N ASN A 512 22.42 -11.97 10.65
CA ASN A 512 23.44 -12.78 9.95
C ASN A 512 23.79 -12.29 8.53
N CYS A 513 23.49 -11.02 8.23
CA CYS A 513 23.89 -10.31 7.02
C CYS A 513 24.59 -8.99 7.40
N GLU A 514 24.07 -7.86 6.90
CA GLU A 514 24.49 -6.50 7.17
C GLU A 514 23.25 -5.61 7.33
N THR A 515 23.42 -4.39 7.81
CA THR A 515 22.37 -3.36 7.82
C THR A 515 22.53 -2.50 6.57
N ARG A 516 21.43 -2.15 5.91
CA ARG A 516 21.43 -1.31 4.70
C ARG A 516 20.48 -0.13 4.90
N LEU A 517 20.95 1.08 4.62
CA LEU A 517 20.08 2.25 4.52
C LEU A 517 19.52 2.32 3.10
N THR A 518 18.22 2.55 2.95
CA THR A 518 17.64 2.82 1.63
C THR A 518 18.22 4.11 1.07
N THR A 519 18.16 4.29 -0.25
CA THR A 519 18.33 5.64 -0.79
C THR A 519 17.19 6.56 -0.35
N PRO A 520 17.44 7.88 -0.32
CA PRO A 520 16.40 8.87 -0.08
C PRO A 520 15.23 8.74 -1.06
N TYR A 521 14.02 8.68 -0.51
CA TYR A 521 12.77 8.90 -1.23
C TYR A 521 12.28 10.30 -0.90
N ASN A 522 12.37 11.20 -1.88
CA ASN A 522 11.85 12.55 -1.71
C ASN A 522 10.33 12.53 -1.82
N TYR A 523 9.67 12.91 -0.73
CA TYR A 523 8.22 12.95 -0.63
C TYR A 523 7.71 14.39 -0.53
N THR A 524 6.70 14.70 -1.33
CA THR A 524 5.95 15.96 -1.30
C THR A 524 4.60 15.73 -0.65
N LEU A 525 4.23 16.60 0.31
CA LEU A 525 2.93 16.55 0.99
C LEU A 525 1.77 16.61 0.00
N CYS A 526 0.70 15.90 0.32
CA CYS A 526 -0.51 16.02 -0.45
C CYS A 526 -1.14 17.41 -0.31
N PRO A 527 -1.65 17.99 -1.41
CA PRO A 527 -2.48 19.19 -1.32
C PRO A 527 -3.71 18.88 -0.45
N PRO A 528 -4.13 19.81 0.43
CA PRO A 528 -5.34 19.63 1.22
C PRO A 528 -6.57 19.47 0.30
N ILE A 529 -7.51 18.61 0.69
CA ILE A 529 -8.77 18.45 -0.04
C ILE A 529 -9.70 19.60 0.35
N SER A 530 -9.81 20.59 -0.53
CA SER A 530 -10.71 21.73 -0.34
C SER A 530 -12.17 21.30 -0.42
N THR A 531 -12.99 21.70 0.56
CA THR A 531 -14.43 21.38 0.59
C THR A 531 -15.27 22.62 0.30
N THR A 532 -16.16 22.53 -0.69
CA THR A 532 -17.09 23.62 -1.06
C THR A 532 -18.52 23.13 -1.06
N THR A 533 -19.43 23.92 -0.50
CA THR A 533 -20.86 23.61 -0.43
C THR A 533 -21.68 24.53 -1.33
N TYR A 534 -22.62 23.97 -2.09
CA TYR A 534 -23.60 24.71 -2.86
C TYR A 534 -25.03 24.31 -2.46
N ASN A 535 -25.94 25.29 -2.43
CA ASN A 535 -27.37 25.06 -2.27
C ASN A 535 -28.07 25.34 -3.61
N ILE A 536 -28.88 24.40 -4.10
CA ILE A 536 -29.64 24.54 -5.35
C ILE A 536 -31.08 24.03 -5.19
N GLY A 537 -31.98 24.54 -6.02
CA GLY A 537 -33.31 23.98 -6.16
C GLY A 537 -33.28 22.68 -6.97
N SER A 538 -34.18 21.74 -6.68
CA SER A 538 -34.25 20.43 -7.36
C SER A 538 -34.54 20.50 -8.86
N CYS A 539 -34.95 21.66 -9.36
CA CYS A 539 -35.20 21.94 -10.77
C CYS A 539 -33.98 22.49 -11.52
N ASN A 540 -32.88 22.79 -10.82
CA ASN A 540 -31.72 23.48 -11.37
C ASN A 540 -30.49 22.59 -11.37
N THR A 541 -29.59 22.81 -12.33
CA THR A 541 -28.26 22.22 -12.38
C THR A 541 -27.23 23.19 -11.82
N LYS A 542 -26.09 22.65 -11.37
CA LYS A 542 -24.96 23.47 -10.90
C LYS A 542 -23.76 23.28 -11.79
N VAL A 543 -23.33 24.35 -12.44
CA VAL A 543 -22.04 24.41 -13.17
C VAL A 543 -20.96 24.89 -12.21
N ILE A 544 -19.85 24.16 -12.19
CA ILE A 544 -18.65 24.44 -11.39
C ILE A 544 -17.51 24.63 -12.38
N THR A 545 -16.82 25.77 -12.29
CA THR A 545 -15.59 26.03 -13.03
C THR A 545 -14.42 25.71 -12.10
N PRO A 546 -13.65 24.64 -12.37
CA PRO A 546 -12.51 24.31 -11.53
C PRO A 546 -11.46 25.43 -11.57
N ALA A 547 -10.83 25.68 -10.42
CA ALA A 547 -9.75 26.64 -10.24
C ALA A 547 -8.83 26.12 -9.13
N PHE A 548 -7.51 26.29 -9.29
CA PHE A 548 -6.56 26.01 -8.22
C PHE A 548 -6.75 26.99 -7.05
N THR A 549 -6.59 26.50 -5.82
CA THR A 549 -6.64 27.37 -4.63
C THR A 549 -5.29 28.03 -4.33
N SER A 550 -4.19 27.34 -4.61
CA SER A 550 -2.84 27.79 -4.27
C SER A 550 -1.86 27.86 -5.45
N SER A 551 -2.14 27.17 -6.56
CA SER A 551 -1.26 27.15 -7.74
C SER A 551 -1.61 28.25 -8.74
N ALA A 552 -0.57 28.83 -9.36
CA ALA A 552 -0.70 29.77 -10.47
C ALA A 552 -0.74 29.09 -11.85
N GLN A 553 -0.64 27.76 -11.93
CA GLN A 553 -0.66 27.03 -13.20
C GLN A 553 -2.04 27.09 -13.87
N THR A 554 -2.06 27.05 -15.21
CA THR A 554 -3.31 26.91 -15.95
C THR A 554 -3.78 25.46 -15.90
N ILE A 555 -5.05 25.25 -15.56
CA ILE A 555 -5.68 23.92 -15.57
C ILE A 555 -5.68 23.36 -17.00
N VAL A 556 -5.40 22.07 -17.14
CA VAL A 556 -5.54 21.31 -18.39
C VAL A 556 -6.95 20.67 -18.42
N PRO A 557 -7.90 21.22 -19.20
CA PRO A 557 -9.31 20.78 -19.16
C PRO A 557 -9.53 19.29 -19.38
N SER A 558 -8.78 18.69 -20.31
CA SER A 558 -8.91 17.29 -20.72
C SER A 558 -8.49 16.28 -19.64
N ILE A 559 -7.84 16.74 -18.56
CA ILE A 559 -7.36 15.90 -17.45
C ILE A 559 -8.30 16.00 -16.22
N THR A 560 -9.28 16.91 -16.26
CA THR A 560 -10.27 17.06 -15.17
C THR A 560 -11.14 15.80 -15.09
N ASN A 561 -11.24 15.20 -13.91
CA ASN A 561 -11.97 13.93 -13.72
C ASN A 561 -12.75 13.89 -12.40
N ILE A 562 -13.91 13.24 -12.40
CA ILE A 562 -14.65 12.88 -11.19
C ILE A 562 -14.03 11.60 -10.62
N ILE A 563 -13.50 11.67 -9.40
CA ILE A 563 -12.80 10.56 -8.72
C ILE A 563 -13.77 9.77 -7.82
N ALA A 564 -14.72 10.47 -7.19
CA ALA A 564 -15.82 9.86 -6.44
C ALA A 564 -17.13 10.47 -6.92
N ALA A 565 -18.00 9.63 -7.50
CA ALA A 565 -19.26 10.06 -8.09
C ALA A 565 -20.33 10.40 -7.03
N PRO A 566 -21.26 11.32 -7.34
CA PRO A 566 -22.43 11.57 -6.50
C PRO A 566 -23.39 10.37 -6.44
N THR A 567 -24.20 10.28 -5.39
CA THR A 567 -25.16 9.18 -5.17
C THR A 567 -26.61 9.57 -5.46
N SER A 568 -26.94 10.85 -5.35
CA SER A 568 -28.28 11.43 -5.50
C SER A 568 -28.39 12.40 -6.68
N GLY A 569 -27.40 12.35 -7.59
CA GLY A 569 -27.34 13.13 -8.81
C GLY A 569 -26.28 12.59 -9.77
N THR A 570 -26.06 13.30 -10.87
CA THR A 570 -25.03 12.98 -11.86
C THR A 570 -24.09 14.17 -12.03
N ALA A 571 -22.78 13.95 -11.93
CA ALA A 571 -21.75 14.95 -12.26
C ALA A 571 -21.05 14.57 -13.56
N THR A 572 -21.01 15.49 -14.53
CA THR A 572 -20.35 15.28 -15.83
C THR A 572 -19.31 16.37 -16.09
N VAL A 573 -18.18 15.99 -16.70
CA VAL A 573 -17.10 16.90 -17.07
C VAL A 573 -17.19 17.25 -18.55
N ASN A 574 -17.12 18.53 -18.88
CA ASN A 574 -16.89 18.98 -20.25
C ASN A 574 -15.38 18.89 -20.54
N SER A 575 -14.96 17.96 -21.40
CA SER A 575 -13.54 17.72 -21.68
C SER A 575 -12.81 18.88 -22.36
N THR A 576 -13.53 19.81 -23.00
CA THR A 576 -12.95 20.98 -23.66
C THR A 576 -12.71 22.13 -22.69
N THR A 577 -13.63 22.35 -21.75
CA THR A 577 -13.57 23.51 -20.83
C THR A 577 -13.16 23.15 -19.40
N GLY A 578 -13.24 21.86 -19.03
CA GLY A 578 -13.00 21.36 -17.68
C GLY A 578 -14.16 21.63 -16.73
N GLN A 579 -15.21 22.32 -17.18
CA GLN A 579 -16.38 22.61 -16.34
C GLN A 579 -17.12 21.33 -15.97
N ILE A 580 -17.58 21.31 -14.72
CA ILE A 580 -18.34 20.20 -14.16
C ILE A 580 -19.79 20.64 -14.02
N THR A 581 -20.71 19.87 -14.59
CA THR A 581 -22.15 20.08 -14.43
C THR A 581 -22.72 19.00 -13.52
N TYR A 582 -23.26 19.41 -12.37
CA TYR A 582 -24.03 18.55 -11.49
C TYR A 582 -25.53 18.72 -11.76
N THR A 583 -26.21 17.59 -11.96
CA THR A 583 -27.66 17.50 -12.15
C THR A 583 -28.26 16.63 -11.05
N PRO A 584 -29.14 17.14 -10.17
CA PRO A 584 -29.83 16.33 -9.18
C PRO A 584 -30.69 15.24 -9.82
N ASN A 585 -30.79 14.08 -9.19
CA ASN A 585 -31.82 13.11 -9.56
C ASN A 585 -33.21 13.63 -9.11
N PRO A 586 -34.30 13.27 -9.81
CA PRO A 586 -35.65 13.64 -9.37
C PRO A 586 -35.93 13.19 -7.94
N THR A 587 -36.31 14.13 -7.06
CA THR A 587 -36.63 13.87 -5.65
C THR A 587 -37.83 14.70 -5.19
N THR A 588 -38.58 14.18 -4.21
CA THR A 588 -39.73 14.84 -3.58
C THR A 588 -39.41 15.47 -2.23
N VAL A 589 -38.21 15.19 -1.69
CA VAL A 589 -37.73 15.70 -0.39
C VAL A 589 -36.34 16.33 -0.54
N ASN A 590 -35.98 17.22 0.38
CA ASN A 590 -34.64 17.80 0.43
C ASN A 590 -33.59 16.69 0.60
N ALA A 591 -32.45 16.83 -0.07
CA ALA A 591 -31.37 15.84 -0.04
C ALA A 591 -30.00 16.52 -0.05
N THR A 592 -29.02 15.88 0.58
CA THR A 592 -27.61 16.27 0.50
C THR A 592 -26.85 15.20 -0.27
N ASP A 593 -26.04 15.63 -1.23
CA ASP A 593 -25.19 14.77 -2.03
C ASP A 593 -23.75 15.28 -2.01
N SER A 594 -22.79 14.44 -2.40
CA SER A 594 -21.41 14.88 -2.52
C SER A 594 -20.64 14.11 -3.59
N PHE A 595 -19.68 14.77 -4.20
CA PHE A 595 -18.74 14.15 -5.15
C PHE A 595 -17.34 14.77 -5.00
N THR A 596 -16.32 14.07 -5.48
CA THR A 596 -14.93 14.57 -5.46
C THR A 596 -14.37 14.59 -6.87
N TYR A 597 -13.70 15.68 -7.25
CA TYR A 597 -13.03 15.81 -8.54
C TYR A 597 -11.56 16.20 -8.40
N TYR A 598 -10.80 15.90 -9.45
CA TYR A 598 -9.36 16.15 -9.60
C TYR A 598 -9.11 17.11 -10.75
N ILE A 599 -8.15 18.03 -10.57
CA ILE A 599 -7.60 18.89 -11.61
C ILE A 599 -6.07 18.84 -11.64
N GLN A 600 -5.51 19.11 -12.81
CA GLN A 600 -4.07 19.16 -13.05
C GLN A 600 -3.68 20.41 -13.85
N GLY A 601 -2.54 20.98 -13.51
CA GLY A 601 -1.93 22.13 -14.16
C GLY A 601 -1.04 21.73 -15.34
N ASN A 602 -0.62 22.72 -16.11
CA ASN A 602 0.20 22.56 -17.31
C ASN A 602 1.72 22.70 -17.05
N GLY A 603 2.16 22.83 -15.80
CA GLY A 603 3.56 23.02 -15.43
C GLY A 603 4.41 21.75 -15.45
N ASN A 604 5.72 21.92 -15.19
CA ASN A 604 6.66 20.81 -15.01
C ASN A 604 7.62 21.11 -13.83
N PRO A 605 7.43 20.50 -12.65
CA PRO A 605 6.37 19.54 -12.33
C PRO A 605 4.98 20.19 -12.42
N PHE A 606 3.98 19.40 -12.81
CA PHE A 606 2.60 19.87 -12.83
C PHE A 606 2.05 19.91 -11.41
N ASP A 607 1.25 20.93 -11.12
CA ASP A 607 0.49 20.99 -9.87
C ASP A 607 -0.82 20.23 -10.03
N PHE A 608 -1.35 19.68 -8.95
CA PHE A 608 -2.65 19.02 -8.93
C PHE A 608 -3.38 19.30 -7.62
N GLU A 609 -4.70 19.20 -7.62
CA GLU A 609 -5.52 19.44 -6.43
C GLU A 609 -6.83 18.63 -6.49
N TYR A 610 -7.33 18.23 -5.31
CA TYR A 610 -8.60 17.52 -5.15
C TYR A 610 -9.63 18.41 -4.46
N PHE A 611 -10.89 18.32 -4.91
CA PHE A 611 -11.99 19.11 -4.37
C PHE A 611 -13.16 18.22 -4.00
N LYS A 612 -13.62 18.34 -2.76
CA LYS A 612 -14.88 17.73 -2.32
C LYS A 612 -16.01 18.75 -2.46
N ILE A 613 -17.02 18.40 -3.24
CA ILE A 613 -18.21 19.23 -3.43
C ILE A 613 -19.36 18.61 -2.66
N ILE A 614 -20.03 19.42 -1.84
CA ILE A 614 -21.28 19.08 -1.17
C ILE A 614 -22.40 19.87 -1.85
N ILE A 615 -23.45 19.19 -2.29
CA ILE A 615 -24.64 19.82 -2.89
C ILE A 615 -25.84 19.56 -1.97
N ASN A 616 -26.45 20.62 -1.46
CA ASN A 616 -27.76 20.53 -0.82
C ASN A 616 -28.83 20.89 -1.84
N THR A 617 -29.76 19.97 -2.07
CA THR A 617 -30.85 20.10 -3.03
C THR A 617 -32.15 20.38 -2.28
N ASN A 618 -32.82 21.49 -2.61
CA ASN A 618 -34.07 21.93 -1.99
C ASN A 618 -35.27 21.69 -2.92
N VAL A 619 -36.34 21.07 -2.42
CA VAL A 619 -37.57 20.77 -3.16
C VAL A 619 -38.71 21.69 -2.69
N LEU A 620 -39.27 22.49 -3.61
CA LEU A 620 -40.41 23.39 -3.33
C LEU A 620 -41.72 22.63 -3.05
N GLN A 621 -42.38 22.99 -1.94
CA GLN A 621 -43.70 22.50 -1.51
C GLN A 621 -44.82 23.54 -1.73
N VAL A 622 -46.03 23.13 -2.12
CA VAL A 622 -47.17 24.03 -2.46
C VAL A 622 -48.53 23.49 -1.99
N ASN A 623 -49.43 24.36 -1.51
CA ASN A 623 -50.78 24.09 -0.97
C ASN A 623 -51.90 24.92 -1.69
N ASN A 624 -53.18 24.54 -1.55
CA ASN A 624 -54.39 25.24 -2.07
C ASN A 624 -55.23 25.92 -0.95
N GLY A 625 -56.19 26.85 -1.25
CA GLY A 625 -57.06 27.53 -0.22
C GLY A 625 -58.45 28.09 -0.64
N THR A 626 -59.20 28.79 0.25
CA THR A 626 -60.63 29.23 0.04
C THR A 626 -61.06 30.51 0.82
N LEU A 627 -62.00 31.35 0.31
CA LEU A 627 -62.51 32.65 0.88
C LEU A 627 -64.05 32.94 0.65
N VAL A 628 -64.72 33.75 1.50
CA VAL A 628 -66.19 34.05 1.50
C VAL A 628 -66.55 35.53 1.80
N SER A 629 -67.62 36.15 1.21
CA SER A 629 -68.07 37.56 1.43
C SER A 629 -69.62 37.81 1.39
N CYS A 630 -70.14 39.05 1.45
CA CYS A 630 -71.56 39.38 1.25
C CYS A 630 -71.85 39.68 -0.24
N ALA A 631 -73.09 39.51 -0.71
CA ALA A 631 -73.43 39.75 -2.12
C ALA A 631 -73.18 41.22 -2.47
N GLY A 632 -72.05 41.50 -3.14
CA GLY A 632 -71.57 42.83 -3.50
C GLY A 632 -70.24 43.29 -2.87
N THR A 633 -69.45 42.43 -2.21
CA THR A 633 -68.15 42.79 -1.57
C THR A 633 -66.90 42.10 -2.16
N THR A 634 -65.70 42.64 -1.92
CA THR A 634 -64.38 42.18 -2.46
C THR A 634 -63.69 41.08 -1.63
N TYR A 635 -62.67 40.38 -2.18
CA TYR A 635 -61.88 39.31 -1.57
C TYR A 635 -60.38 39.67 -1.43
N ASP A 636 -59.71 39.26 -0.34
CA ASP A 636 -58.25 39.40 -0.15
C ASP A 636 -57.52 38.06 -0.36
N LEU A 637 -56.88 37.89 -1.53
CA LEU A 637 -56.19 36.66 -1.92
C LEU A 637 -54.85 36.43 -1.20
N THR A 638 -54.28 37.46 -0.56
CA THR A 638 -52.99 37.36 0.16
C THR A 638 -53.13 36.77 1.57
N SER A 639 -54.37 36.65 2.06
CA SER A 639 -54.70 36.08 3.37
C SER A 639 -54.56 34.56 3.47
N VAL A 640 -54.30 33.87 2.35
CA VAL A 640 -54.16 32.42 2.25
C VAL A 640 -52.68 32.02 2.10
N SER A 641 -52.16 31.17 3.00
CA SER A 641 -50.80 30.62 2.88
C SER A 641 -50.73 29.47 1.89
N LEU A 642 -49.92 29.62 0.82
CA LEU A 642 -49.82 28.67 -0.29
C LEU A 642 -48.54 27.79 -0.27
N SER A 643 -47.63 27.98 0.70
CA SER A 643 -46.45 27.13 0.88
C SER A 643 -45.94 27.24 2.31
N PRO A 644 -45.41 26.14 2.89
CA PRO A 644 -44.68 26.19 4.15
C PRO A 644 -43.22 26.68 4.01
N ASP A 645 -42.70 26.81 2.79
CA ASP A 645 -41.29 27.15 2.54
C ASP A 645 -41.02 28.66 2.72
N SER A 646 -39.92 29.02 3.39
CA SER A 646 -39.52 30.42 3.58
C SER A 646 -38.87 31.02 2.33
N GLY A 647 -39.00 32.33 2.12
CA GLY A 647 -38.36 33.03 1.00
C GLY A 647 -39.03 32.78 -0.36
N ILE A 648 -40.32 32.42 -0.35
CA ILE A 648 -41.11 32.26 -1.56
C ILE A 648 -41.63 33.60 -2.11
N THR A 649 -41.82 33.66 -3.42
CA THR A 649 -42.52 34.73 -4.12
C THR A 649 -43.78 34.14 -4.77
N VAL A 650 -44.93 34.79 -4.58
CA VAL A 650 -46.23 34.35 -5.12
C VAL A 650 -46.75 35.37 -6.11
N THR A 651 -47.13 34.93 -7.31
CA THR A 651 -47.87 35.73 -8.28
C THR A 651 -49.21 35.07 -8.59
N TYR A 652 -50.30 35.85 -8.65
CA TYR A 652 -51.67 35.34 -8.81
C TYR A 652 -52.18 35.54 -10.23
N PHE A 653 -53.01 34.61 -10.71
CA PHE A 653 -53.51 34.52 -12.09
C PHE A 653 -54.98 34.09 -12.11
N THR A 654 -55.70 34.51 -13.13
CA THR A 654 -57.13 34.17 -13.30
C THR A 654 -57.37 32.77 -13.85
N ASN A 655 -56.34 32.07 -14.35
CA ASN A 655 -56.46 30.74 -14.92
C ASN A 655 -55.24 29.84 -14.66
N SER A 656 -55.42 28.53 -14.88
CA SER A 656 -54.43 27.48 -14.64
C SER A 656 -53.22 27.51 -15.57
N ASN A 657 -53.32 28.19 -16.73
CA ASN A 657 -52.20 28.36 -17.66
C ASN A 657 -51.24 29.48 -17.24
N LEU A 658 -51.45 30.08 -16.05
CA LEU A 658 -50.65 31.19 -15.51
C LEU A 658 -50.62 32.41 -16.46
N THR A 659 -51.74 32.68 -17.11
CA THR A 659 -51.96 33.87 -17.95
C THR A 659 -52.98 34.80 -17.30
N GLY A 660 -52.91 36.11 -17.56
CA GLY A 660 -53.82 37.08 -16.92
C GLY A 660 -53.50 37.33 -15.45
N GLN A 661 -52.33 37.91 -15.19
CA GLN A 661 -51.84 38.22 -13.85
C GLN A 661 -52.76 39.21 -13.10
N ILE A 662 -53.02 38.92 -11.82
CA ILE A 662 -53.81 39.77 -10.92
C ILE A 662 -52.87 40.76 -10.24
N THR A 663 -53.08 42.05 -10.50
CA THR A 663 -52.20 43.15 -10.04
C THR A 663 -52.58 43.73 -8.69
N SER A 664 -53.80 43.47 -8.19
CA SER A 664 -54.30 43.93 -6.88
C SER A 664 -54.91 42.77 -6.07
N PRO A 665 -54.10 41.82 -5.60
CA PRO A 665 -54.59 40.59 -4.97
C PRO A 665 -55.28 40.79 -3.62
N SER A 666 -55.02 41.87 -2.89
CA SER A 666 -55.63 42.13 -1.57
C SER A 666 -57.05 42.69 -1.60
N THR A 667 -57.56 43.09 -2.78
CA THR A 667 -58.88 43.72 -2.94
C THR A 667 -59.60 43.20 -4.18
N TYR A 668 -59.41 41.92 -4.51
CA TYR A 668 -59.91 41.32 -5.74
C TYR A 668 -61.45 41.29 -5.78
N SER A 669 -62.04 41.95 -6.78
CA SER A 669 -63.48 41.92 -7.05
C SER A 669 -63.79 40.96 -8.21
N GLY A 670 -64.04 39.70 -7.90
CA GLY A 670 -64.40 38.69 -8.89
C GLY A 670 -65.64 37.89 -8.48
N PRO A 671 -66.29 37.20 -9.43
CA PRO A 671 -67.38 36.29 -9.09
C PRO A 671 -66.86 35.13 -8.23
N ALA A 672 -67.77 34.44 -7.55
CA ALA A 672 -67.45 33.15 -6.92
C ALA A 672 -66.84 32.20 -7.96
N GLY A 673 -65.71 31.56 -7.64
CA GLY A 673 -64.92 30.82 -8.63
C GLY A 673 -63.53 30.39 -8.14
N SER A 674 -62.67 29.93 -9.06
CA SER A 674 -61.28 29.52 -8.78
C SER A 674 -60.26 30.49 -9.36
N ILE A 675 -59.20 30.76 -8.59
CA ILE A 675 -58.05 31.60 -8.90
C ILE A 675 -56.78 30.74 -8.77
N TYR A 676 -55.70 31.07 -9.48
CA TYR A 676 -54.44 30.30 -9.47
C TYR A 676 -53.27 31.16 -9.04
N ALA A 677 -52.20 30.55 -8.53
CA ALA A 677 -50.98 31.25 -8.16
C ALA A 677 -49.74 30.46 -8.59
N ASN A 678 -48.68 31.15 -9.03
CA ASN A 678 -47.37 30.56 -9.26
C ASN A 678 -46.48 30.85 -8.05
N VAL A 679 -46.13 29.80 -7.31
CA VAL A 679 -45.25 29.88 -6.14
C VAL A 679 -43.82 29.60 -6.60
N THR A 680 -42.91 30.53 -6.37
CA THR A 680 -41.49 30.41 -6.74
C THR A 680 -40.61 30.45 -5.50
N SER A 681 -39.76 29.45 -5.32
CA SER A 681 -38.77 29.41 -4.22
C SER A 681 -37.62 30.40 -4.45
N GLN A 682 -36.91 30.75 -3.37
CA GLN A 682 -35.65 31.51 -3.44
C GLN A 682 -34.56 30.87 -4.31
N TYR A 683 -34.65 29.57 -4.59
CA TYR A 683 -33.71 28.84 -5.46
C TYR A 683 -34.20 28.69 -6.90
N GLY A 684 -35.27 29.39 -7.29
CA GLY A 684 -35.73 29.51 -8.68
C GLY A 684 -36.66 28.41 -9.18
N CYS A 685 -37.06 27.44 -8.35
CA CYS A 685 -38.08 26.46 -8.72
C CYS A 685 -39.48 27.04 -8.55
N SER A 686 -40.38 26.78 -9.51
CA SER A 686 -41.77 27.27 -9.50
C SER A 686 -42.77 26.12 -9.63
N LYS A 687 -43.90 26.21 -8.91
CA LYS A 687 -45.04 25.27 -8.97
C LYS A 687 -46.39 26.02 -8.79
N PRO A 688 -47.47 25.60 -9.47
CA PRO A 688 -48.78 26.25 -9.37
C PRO A 688 -49.61 25.82 -8.14
N ALA A 689 -50.50 26.69 -7.67
CA ALA A 689 -51.46 26.54 -6.56
C ALA A 689 -52.86 27.07 -6.93
N GLN A 690 -53.93 26.69 -6.22
CA GLN A 690 -55.33 27.11 -6.47
C GLN A 690 -56.05 27.70 -5.23
N ILE A 691 -56.91 28.72 -5.42
CA ILE A 691 -57.76 29.39 -4.40
C ILE A 691 -59.25 29.45 -4.85
N THR A 692 -60.23 29.26 -3.96
CA THR A 692 -61.70 29.26 -4.26
C THR A 692 -62.50 30.38 -3.52
N LEU A 693 -63.53 31.04 -4.13
CA LEU A 693 -64.28 32.24 -3.60
C LEU A 693 -65.86 32.11 -3.51
N THR A 694 -66.62 32.69 -2.53
CA THR A 694 -68.14 32.63 -2.35
C THR A 694 -68.91 33.86 -1.65
N THR A 695 -70.28 34.12 -1.72
CA THR A 695 -71.05 35.39 -1.22
C THR A 695 -72.52 35.34 -0.52
N THR A 696 -73.10 36.39 0.22
CA THR A 696 -74.54 36.52 0.85
C THR A 696 -75.26 37.94 1.28
N PRO A 697 -76.64 38.21 1.36
CA PRO A 697 -77.32 39.48 1.95
C PRO A 697 -78.72 39.47 2.77
N ALA A 698 -79.29 40.65 3.25
CA ALA A 698 -80.64 41.04 3.89
C ALA A 698 -80.81 41.10 5.47
N PRO A 699 -81.79 41.81 6.15
CA PRO A 699 -81.74 42.21 7.58
C PRO A 699 -81.50 41.01 8.49
N ASN A 700 -80.81 41.25 9.60
CA ASN A 700 -80.32 40.18 10.43
C ASN A 700 -81.49 39.63 11.24
N ILE A 701 -82.15 38.67 10.61
CA ILE A 701 -82.65 37.56 11.38
C ILE A 701 -81.47 36.97 12.11
N THR A 702 -81.55 36.94 13.43
CA THR A 702 -80.80 35.93 14.14
C THR A 702 -81.70 34.72 14.07
N ASN A 703 -81.34 33.76 13.23
CA ASN A 703 -81.88 32.44 13.44
C ASN A 703 -81.46 32.05 14.86
N ALA A 704 -82.42 31.99 15.78
CA ALA A 704 -82.09 31.62 17.13
C ALA A 704 -82.02 30.11 17.19
N THR A 705 -81.13 29.61 18.03
CA THR A 705 -81.01 28.18 18.23
C THR A 705 -81.41 27.87 19.65
N LEU A 706 -82.46 27.07 19.80
CA LEU A 706 -82.82 26.51 21.09
C LEU A 706 -82.37 25.06 21.10
N ALA A 707 -81.59 24.75 22.12
CA ALA A 707 -80.97 23.45 22.27
C ALA A 707 -81.66 22.67 23.40
N SER A 708 -82.04 21.43 23.09
CA SER A 708 -82.54 20.46 24.07
C SER A 708 -81.68 19.20 23.93
N CYS A 709 -81.29 18.60 25.04
CA CYS A 709 -80.46 17.39 25.00
C CYS A 709 -81.28 16.18 24.58
N THR A 710 -80.80 15.41 23.61
CA THR A 710 -81.46 14.16 23.21
C THR A 710 -80.47 13.01 23.15
N VAL A 711 -80.94 11.82 23.52
CA VAL A 711 -80.22 10.57 23.34
C VAL A 711 -80.59 10.02 21.96
N THR A 712 -79.81 10.39 20.95
CA THR A 712 -79.87 9.82 19.59
C THR A 712 -81.29 9.74 18.98
N SER A 713 -81.73 10.82 18.32
CA SER A 713 -82.90 10.92 17.42
C SER A 713 -84.33 10.96 18.02
N GLY A 714 -84.55 11.65 19.15
CA GLY A 714 -85.89 11.99 19.68
C GLY A 714 -86.24 13.49 19.66
N ASN A 715 -87.49 13.85 19.98
CA ASN A 715 -87.96 15.25 20.09
C ASN A 715 -87.42 15.95 21.35
N GLY A 716 -87.05 17.22 21.25
CA GLY A 716 -86.62 18.07 22.37
C GLY A 716 -87.75 18.98 22.91
N THR A 717 -87.54 19.57 24.09
CA THR A 717 -88.48 20.51 24.73
C THR A 717 -87.83 21.91 24.81
N TYR A 718 -88.54 22.97 24.39
CA TYR A 718 -87.97 24.28 24.03
C TYR A 718 -88.87 25.47 24.45
N ASP A 719 -88.28 26.51 25.03
CA ASP A 719 -88.94 27.81 25.26
C ASP A 719 -88.56 28.80 24.15
N LEU A 720 -89.47 29.00 23.18
CA LEU A 720 -89.25 29.79 21.97
C LEU A 720 -89.14 31.29 22.21
N THR A 721 -89.57 31.77 23.39
CA THR A 721 -89.54 33.20 23.73
C THR A 721 -88.24 33.61 24.41
N SER A 722 -87.44 32.64 24.86
CA SER A 722 -86.20 32.85 25.62
C SER A 722 -84.99 33.28 24.76
N VAL A 723 -85.13 33.29 23.43
CA VAL A 723 -84.06 33.63 22.48
C VAL A 723 -84.45 34.82 21.59
N SER A 724 -83.50 35.74 21.38
CA SER A 724 -83.70 36.87 20.46
C SER A 724 -83.49 36.41 19.02
N VAL A 725 -84.53 36.52 18.19
CA VAL A 725 -84.49 36.13 16.77
C VAL A 725 -84.06 37.26 15.81
N SER A 726 -83.62 38.37 16.37
CA SER A 726 -82.96 39.44 15.65
C SER A 726 -82.05 40.18 16.63
N PRO A 727 -80.87 40.61 16.20
CA PRO A 727 -80.03 41.49 17.00
C PRO A 727 -80.47 42.95 16.83
N ASP A 728 -81.40 43.21 15.90
CA ASP A 728 -81.82 44.53 15.53
C ASP A 728 -82.83 45.02 16.58
N SER A 729 -82.61 46.21 17.15
CA SER A 729 -83.52 46.80 18.12
C SER A 729 -84.77 47.35 17.44
N GLY A 730 -85.96 47.23 18.07
CA GLY A 730 -87.22 47.76 17.53
C GLY A 730 -87.97 46.79 16.60
N ILE A 731 -87.68 45.50 16.70
CA ILE A 731 -88.26 44.41 15.92
C ILE A 731 -89.51 43.81 16.57
N THR A 732 -90.41 43.26 15.74
CA THR A 732 -91.61 42.53 16.19
C THR A 732 -91.51 41.06 15.75
N VAL A 733 -91.89 40.12 16.63
CA VAL A 733 -91.72 38.66 16.40
C VAL A 733 -93.00 37.86 16.65
N THR A 734 -93.34 36.96 15.72
CA THR A 734 -94.44 35.96 15.85
C THR A 734 -93.98 34.57 15.37
N TYR A 735 -94.42 33.48 16.04
CA TYR A 735 -93.87 32.11 15.88
C TYR A 735 -94.85 31.10 15.24
N PHE A 736 -94.35 30.28 14.31
CA PHE A 736 -95.13 29.36 13.49
C PHE A 736 -94.41 28.02 13.26
N THR A 737 -95.18 26.96 13.03
CA THR A 737 -94.64 25.61 12.79
C THR A 737 -94.12 25.38 11.37
N ASN A 738 -94.35 26.31 10.43
CA ASN A 738 -93.89 26.20 9.04
C ASN A 738 -93.57 27.58 8.43
N SER A 739 -92.83 27.55 7.32
CA SER A 739 -92.34 28.74 6.60
C SER A 739 -93.43 29.57 5.95
N ASN A 740 -94.63 29.00 5.74
CA ASN A 740 -95.77 29.71 5.15
C ASN A 740 -96.51 30.57 6.18
N LEU A 741 -96.03 30.60 7.44
CA LEU A 741 -96.59 31.38 8.55
C LEU A 741 -98.07 31.02 8.87
N THR A 742 -98.45 29.76 8.67
CA THR A 742 -99.77 29.21 9.03
C THR A 742 -99.62 28.20 10.18
N GLY A 743 -100.61 28.05 11.07
CA GLY A 743 -100.45 27.19 12.26
C GLY A 743 -99.59 27.84 13.36
N GLN A 744 -100.09 28.98 13.86
CA GLN A 744 -99.43 29.77 14.90
C GLN A 744 -99.25 28.97 16.19
N ILE A 745 -98.05 29.06 16.77
CA ILE A 745 -97.74 28.43 18.06
C ILE A 745 -98.29 29.34 19.16
N THR A 746 -99.39 28.94 19.81
CA THR A 746 -100.11 29.75 20.80
C THR A 746 -99.52 29.70 22.20
N SER A 747 -98.63 28.73 22.48
CA SER A 747 -97.92 28.59 23.76
C SER A 747 -96.41 28.45 23.54
N PRO A 748 -95.73 29.52 23.05
CA PRO A 748 -94.33 29.46 22.62
C PRO A 748 -93.33 29.19 23.77
N ALA A 749 -93.68 29.40 25.04
CA ALA A 749 -92.72 29.23 26.15
C ALA A 749 -92.46 27.77 26.59
N THR A 750 -93.23 26.78 26.11
CA THR A 750 -93.11 25.36 26.55
C THR A 750 -93.28 24.34 25.40
N TYR A 751 -92.80 24.70 24.21
CA TYR A 751 -93.00 23.93 22.98
C TYR A 751 -92.20 22.60 22.95
N SER A 752 -92.80 21.49 22.50
CA SER A 752 -92.14 20.18 22.40
C SER A 752 -92.22 19.62 20.97
N GLY A 753 -91.07 19.33 20.34
CA GLY A 753 -91.00 18.94 18.92
C GLY A 753 -89.64 18.38 18.47
N PRO A 754 -89.54 17.79 17.26
CA PRO A 754 -88.29 17.25 16.71
C PRO A 754 -87.24 18.33 16.47
N ALA A 755 -85.97 17.94 16.37
CA ALA A 755 -84.95 18.80 15.80
C ALA A 755 -85.40 19.22 14.40
N GLY A 756 -85.44 20.51 14.15
CA GLY A 756 -86.12 21.04 12.99
C GLY A 756 -86.25 22.55 13.08
N ILE A 757 -86.88 23.12 12.07
CA ILE A 757 -87.00 24.56 11.97
C ILE A 757 -88.45 24.95 12.23
N ILE A 758 -88.61 25.81 13.21
CA ILE A 758 -89.81 26.60 13.43
C ILE A 758 -89.50 28.05 13.04
N TYR A 759 -90.52 28.79 12.64
CA TYR A 759 -90.32 30.05 11.92
C TYR A 759 -90.81 31.21 12.76
N ALA A 760 -89.92 32.16 13.02
CA ALA A 760 -90.17 33.41 13.68
C ALA A 760 -90.17 34.51 12.62
N ASN A 761 -91.33 35.10 12.35
CA ASN A 761 -91.39 36.21 11.41
C ASN A 761 -90.82 37.46 12.08
N VAL A 762 -89.68 37.96 11.60
CA VAL A 762 -88.95 39.09 12.16
C VAL A 762 -88.97 40.25 11.19
N THR A 763 -89.42 41.39 11.69
CA THR A 763 -89.52 42.61 10.90
C THR A 763 -88.52 43.63 11.44
N SER A 764 -87.50 43.97 10.65
CA SER A 764 -86.49 44.99 10.99
C SER A 764 -87.11 46.39 11.08
N SER A 765 -86.47 47.30 11.81
CA SER A 765 -86.88 48.71 11.91
C SER A 765 -86.80 49.48 10.58
N SER A 766 -86.06 48.97 9.59
CA SER A 766 -85.88 49.54 8.24
C SER A 766 -86.83 48.96 7.19
N GLY A 767 -87.81 48.14 7.58
CA GLY A 767 -88.88 47.64 6.70
C GLY A 767 -88.53 46.42 5.85
N CYS A 768 -87.28 45.93 5.86
CA CYS A 768 -86.98 44.61 5.32
C CYS A 768 -87.45 43.56 6.35
N SER A 769 -88.37 42.69 5.94
CA SER A 769 -88.80 41.52 6.70
C SER A 769 -88.01 40.32 6.20
N LYS A 770 -87.45 39.55 7.13
CA LYS A 770 -86.77 38.31 6.80
C LYS A 770 -87.22 37.31 7.87
N THR A 771 -87.56 36.10 7.45
CA THR A 771 -88.06 35.09 8.38
C THR A 771 -86.88 34.51 9.14
N ALA A 772 -86.81 34.76 10.45
CA ALA A 772 -85.86 34.06 11.30
C ALA A 772 -86.35 32.63 11.49
N GLN A 773 -85.42 31.70 11.37
CA GLN A 773 -85.64 30.31 11.69
C GLN A 773 -85.18 30.13 13.12
N ILE A 774 -86.09 29.79 14.04
CA ILE A 774 -85.64 29.19 15.28
C ILE A 774 -85.29 27.75 14.94
N THR A 775 -84.00 27.47 14.86
CA THR A 775 -83.53 26.10 14.68
C THR A 775 -83.57 25.42 16.03
N LEU A 776 -84.48 24.48 16.17
CA LEU A 776 -84.49 23.57 17.31
C LEU A 776 -83.38 22.59 17.08
N THR A 777 -82.25 22.82 17.72
CA THR A 777 -81.16 21.86 17.71
C THR A 777 -81.35 20.90 18.86
N THR A 778 -80.93 19.68 18.60
CA THR A 778 -80.69 18.73 19.66
C THR A 778 -79.19 18.63 19.80
N THR A 779 -78.66 18.99 20.97
CA THR A 779 -77.23 18.78 21.22
C THR A 779 -77.05 17.31 21.58
N PRO A 780 -76.22 16.56 20.84
CA PRO A 780 -75.89 15.19 21.21
C PRO A 780 -75.21 15.21 22.58
N ALA A 781 -75.63 14.34 23.49
CA ALA A 781 -74.85 14.09 24.69
C ALA A 781 -73.42 13.64 24.30
N PRO A 782 -72.38 14.01 25.07
CA PRO A 782 -71.01 13.63 24.74
C PRO A 782 -70.87 12.11 24.56
N ASN A 783 -70.43 11.68 23.37
CA ASN A 783 -70.12 10.27 23.09
C ASN A 783 -68.62 10.03 23.25
N ILE A 784 -68.25 9.57 24.45
CA ILE A 784 -66.87 9.34 24.86
C ILE A 784 -66.54 7.84 24.82
N ASN A 785 -65.45 7.48 24.13
CA ASN A 785 -64.87 6.13 24.14
C ASN A 785 -63.41 6.20 24.59
N THR A 786 -63.20 6.43 25.88
CA THR A 786 -61.84 6.50 26.45
C THR A 786 -61.07 5.18 26.33
N SER A 787 -61.74 4.03 26.22
CA SER A 787 -61.08 2.75 25.97
C SER A 787 -60.39 2.65 24.60
N ALA A 788 -60.73 3.51 23.63
CA ALA A 788 -60.07 3.56 22.33
C ALA A 788 -58.61 4.03 22.40
N TYR A 789 -58.20 4.66 23.51
CA TYR A 789 -56.85 5.17 23.69
C TYR A 789 -56.29 4.80 25.07
N ASN A 790 -56.02 3.51 25.28
CA ASN A 790 -55.10 3.10 26.33
C ASN A 790 -53.70 2.99 25.71
N ALA A 791 -52.75 3.77 26.21
CA ALA A 791 -51.43 3.89 25.60
C ALA A 791 -50.36 3.21 26.47
N ASN A 792 -49.52 2.42 25.82
CA ASN A 792 -48.30 1.87 26.39
C ASN A 792 -47.12 2.59 25.70
N LEU A 793 -46.62 3.66 26.32
CA LEU A 793 -45.64 4.56 25.71
C LEU A 793 -44.24 4.30 26.25
N CYS A 794 -43.24 4.55 25.42
CA CYS A 794 -41.84 4.47 25.82
C CYS A 794 -41.30 5.82 26.26
N ASP A 795 -40.47 5.78 27.30
CA ASP A 795 -39.56 6.85 27.66
C ASP A 795 -38.33 6.75 26.73
N ASP A 796 -38.44 7.34 25.54
CA ASP A 796 -37.45 7.17 24.47
C ASP A 796 -36.10 7.83 24.78
N ASN A 797 -36.12 8.93 25.54
CA ASN A 797 -34.93 9.63 26.01
C ASN A 797 -34.44 9.14 27.38
N LEU A 798 -35.11 8.17 27.99
CA LEU A 798 -34.70 7.49 29.23
C LEU A 798 -34.43 8.47 30.39
N ASP A 799 -35.16 9.59 30.43
CA ASP A 799 -35.04 10.63 31.46
C ASP A 799 -36.00 10.39 32.64
N GLY A 800 -36.83 9.34 32.57
CA GLY A 800 -37.84 8.99 33.55
C GLY A 800 -39.18 9.71 33.36
N ILE A 801 -39.36 10.45 32.27
CA ILE A 801 -40.51 11.31 32.01
C ILE A 801 -41.06 11.05 30.61
N ILE A 802 -42.31 10.59 30.54
CA ILE A 802 -43.00 10.44 29.25
C ILE A 802 -43.83 11.68 28.97
N ASN A 803 -43.62 12.26 27.79
CA ASN A 803 -44.37 13.43 27.31
C ASN A 803 -45.66 13.00 26.59
N VAL A 804 -46.77 13.61 26.97
CA VAL A 804 -48.09 13.39 26.39
C VAL A 804 -48.64 14.72 25.92
N ASN A 805 -49.11 14.76 24.68
CA ASN A 805 -49.85 15.89 24.16
C ASN A 805 -51.33 15.52 24.00
N PHE A 806 -52.19 16.06 24.85
CA PHE A 806 -53.62 15.76 24.81
C PHE A 806 -54.32 16.30 23.56
N SER A 807 -53.73 17.23 22.80
CA SER A 807 -54.30 17.72 21.55
C SER A 807 -54.34 16.64 20.46
N SER A 808 -53.42 15.66 20.49
CA SER A 808 -53.42 14.52 19.56
C SER A 808 -54.31 13.36 20.02
N ILE A 809 -54.64 13.30 21.31
CA ILE A 809 -55.43 12.24 21.95
C ILE A 809 -56.92 12.55 21.91
N THR A 810 -57.28 13.81 22.16
CA THR A 810 -58.67 14.28 22.26
C THR A 810 -59.56 13.87 21.07
N PRO A 811 -59.11 13.96 19.81
CA PRO A 811 -59.90 13.52 18.66
C PRO A 811 -60.11 12.00 18.57
N GLN A 812 -59.30 11.19 19.27
CA GLN A 812 -59.35 9.73 19.22
C GLN A 812 -60.34 9.13 20.23
N ILE A 813 -60.59 9.83 21.35
CA ILE A 813 -61.46 9.35 22.44
C ILE A 813 -62.82 10.04 22.50
N VAL A 814 -62.97 11.18 21.83
CA VAL A 814 -64.23 11.94 21.75
C VAL A 814 -64.58 12.18 20.29
N ILE A 815 -65.65 11.52 19.83
CA ILE A 815 -66.15 11.71 18.47
C ILE A 815 -66.66 13.14 18.32
N ASN A 816 -66.24 13.84 17.26
CA ASN A 816 -66.51 15.27 17.06
C ASN A 816 -66.04 16.15 18.24
N SER A 817 -64.90 15.82 18.86
CA SER A 817 -64.33 16.51 20.02
C SER A 817 -64.28 18.04 19.94
N ALA A 818 -64.17 18.61 18.74
CA ALA A 818 -64.22 20.05 18.51
C ALA A 818 -65.55 20.72 18.91
N ASN A 819 -66.63 19.94 19.14
CA ASN A 819 -67.93 20.40 19.62
C ASN A 819 -68.08 20.34 21.16
N PHE A 820 -67.04 19.88 21.87
CA PHE A 820 -67.05 19.68 23.32
C PHE A 820 -65.84 20.37 23.97
N ILE A 821 -65.99 20.80 25.23
CA ILE A 821 -64.88 21.27 26.06
C ILE A 821 -64.33 20.04 26.78
N VAL A 822 -63.13 19.62 26.38
CA VAL A 822 -62.47 18.44 26.95
C VAL A 822 -61.40 18.89 27.93
N ARG A 823 -61.49 18.40 29.17
CA ARG A 823 -60.54 18.66 30.25
C ARG A 823 -60.03 17.35 30.84
N TYR A 824 -58.77 17.34 31.23
CA TYR A 824 -58.08 16.17 31.80
C TYR A 824 -57.75 16.43 33.27
N TYR A 825 -57.86 15.40 34.12
CA TYR A 825 -57.67 15.49 35.57
C TYR A 825 -56.92 14.27 36.09
N LEU A 826 -56.17 14.45 37.18
CA LEU A 826 -55.54 13.33 37.90
C LEU A 826 -56.49 12.67 38.91
N ASN A 827 -57.45 13.41 39.45
CA ASN A 827 -58.39 12.91 40.45
C ASN A 827 -59.80 12.79 39.86
N GLN A 828 -60.43 11.63 40.06
CA GLN A 828 -61.80 11.37 39.61
C GLN A 828 -62.81 12.36 40.24
N THR A 829 -62.60 12.78 41.47
CA THR A 829 -63.47 13.73 42.19
C THR A 829 -63.42 15.11 41.54
N ASP A 830 -62.24 15.56 41.12
CA ASP A 830 -62.05 16.83 40.40
C ASP A 830 -62.67 16.79 39.00
N ALA A 831 -62.52 15.66 38.29
CA ALA A 831 -63.19 15.45 37.00
C ALA A 831 -64.72 15.50 37.14
N ASN A 832 -65.28 14.86 38.18
CA ASN A 832 -66.71 14.91 38.45
C ASN A 832 -67.16 16.34 38.77
N ALA A 833 -66.40 17.08 39.59
CA ALA A 833 -66.70 18.47 39.96
C ALA A 833 -66.53 19.46 38.79
N GLY A 834 -65.60 19.22 37.86
CA GLY A 834 -65.28 20.15 36.76
C GLY A 834 -64.59 21.43 37.22
N ASN A 835 -63.78 21.34 38.28
CA ASN A 835 -63.06 22.49 38.83
C ASN A 835 -61.81 22.83 37.98
N SER A 836 -61.03 23.82 38.40
CA SER A 836 -59.86 24.30 37.67
C SER A 836 -58.59 23.45 37.85
N ASN A 837 -58.62 22.32 38.57
CA ASN A 837 -57.46 21.45 38.79
C ASN A 837 -57.16 20.56 37.56
N THR A 838 -57.14 21.17 36.38
CA THR A 838 -56.96 20.47 35.10
C THR A 838 -55.48 20.26 34.77
N LEU A 839 -55.17 19.18 34.08
CA LEU A 839 -53.85 18.95 33.50
C LEU A 839 -53.60 19.83 32.27
N PRO A 840 -52.37 20.32 32.06
CA PRO A 840 -52.00 21.09 30.88
C PRO A 840 -52.03 20.25 29.59
N THR A 841 -52.14 20.90 28.43
CA THR A 841 -52.17 20.24 27.11
C THR A 841 -50.94 19.37 26.86
N ASN A 842 -49.76 19.87 27.19
CA ASN A 842 -48.52 19.09 27.26
C ASN A 842 -48.32 18.68 28.71
N TRP A 843 -48.51 17.40 28.98
CA TRP A 843 -48.42 16.82 30.31
C TRP A 843 -47.39 15.71 30.33
N THR A 844 -46.85 15.43 31.52
CA THR A 844 -45.82 14.42 31.69
C THR A 844 -46.12 13.49 32.86
N TYR A 845 -45.64 12.25 32.78
CA TYR A 845 -45.78 11.26 33.84
C TYR A 845 -44.54 10.37 33.95
N SER A 846 -44.28 9.90 35.18
CA SER A 846 -43.12 9.07 35.54
C SER A 846 -43.49 7.72 36.17
N ALA A 847 -44.78 7.46 36.35
CA ALA A 847 -45.32 6.17 36.81
C ALA A 847 -46.65 5.89 36.11
N ASN A 848 -47.05 4.62 36.00
CA ASN A 848 -48.34 4.24 35.44
C ASN A 848 -49.45 5.06 36.09
N THR A 849 -50.16 5.86 35.29
CA THR A 849 -51.10 6.86 35.79
C THR A 849 -52.41 6.76 35.03
N THR A 850 -53.50 6.82 35.78
CA THR A 850 -54.85 6.96 35.21
C THR A 850 -55.19 8.44 35.15
N VAL A 851 -55.59 8.90 33.98
CA VAL A 851 -56.07 10.27 33.75
C VAL A 851 -57.56 10.23 33.45
N TYR A 852 -58.32 11.05 34.15
CA TYR A 852 -59.75 11.18 33.97
C TYR A 852 -60.05 12.30 32.98
N VAL A 853 -60.98 12.04 32.06
CA VAL A 853 -61.37 12.99 31.02
C VAL A 853 -62.80 13.41 31.30
N LYS A 854 -63.04 14.72 31.47
CA LYS A 854 -64.39 15.29 31.48
C LYS A 854 -64.65 15.95 30.13
N VAL A 855 -65.80 15.64 29.56
CA VAL A 855 -66.27 16.21 28.30
C VAL A 855 -67.55 16.96 28.58
N ASP A 856 -67.44 18.28 28.61
CA ASP A 856 -68.56 19.20 28.74
C ASP A 856 -69.03 19.61 27.33
N ALA A 857 -70.32 19.89 27.15
CA ALA A 857 -70.79 20.51 25.91
C ALA A 857 -70.22 21.94 25.78
N ILE A 858 -69.79 22.35 24.56
CA ILE A 858 -69.37 23.74 24.30
C ILE A 858 -70.54 24.72 24.50
N SER A 859 -71.76 24.24 24.23
CA SER A 859 -73.00 24.99 24.44
C SER A 859 -74.18 24.04 24.69
N GLY A 860 -75.13 24.47 25.52
CA GLY A 860 -76.30 23.69 25.93
C GLY A 860 -76.15 22.99 27.28
N SER A 861 -77.26 22.52 27.83
CA SER A 861 -77.40 22.01 29.20
C SER A 861 -77.28 20.48 29.32
N CYS A 862 -76.44 19.86 28.47
CA CYS A 862 -76.31 18.40 28.47
C CYS A 862 -75.40 17.92 29.60
N PRO A 863 -75.77 16.83 30.32
CA PRO A 863 -74.93 16.27 31.37
C PRO A 863 -73.54 15.95 30.82
N ALA A 864 -72.50 16.39 31.53
CA ALA A 864 -71.13 16.09 31.17
C ALA A 864 -70.86 14.57 31.23
N ALA A 865 -70.03 14.07 30.32
CA ALA A 865 -69.55 12.68 30.39
C ALA A 865 -68.15 12.64 31.00
N VAL A 866 -67.90 11.65 31.85
CA VAL A 866 -66.59 11.41 32.47
C VAL A 866 -66.10 10.02 32.07
N GLY A 867 -64.85 9.92 31.64
CA GLY A 867 -64.17 8.65 31.32
C GLY A 867 -62.73 8.63 31.86
N GLN A 868 -61.99 7.55 31.57
CA GLN A 868 -60.61 7.41 32.04
C GLN A 868 -59.70 6.78 30.99
N ILE A 869 -58.47 7.28 30.89
CA ILE A 869 -57.39 6.74 30.08
C ILE A 869 -56.31 6.20 31.02
N ASN A 870 -55.81 5.00 30.72
CA ASN A 870 -54.63 4.47 31.41
C ASN A 870 -53.38 4.71 30.57
N PHE A 871 -52.44 5.48 31.12
CA PHE A 871 -51.10 5.63 30.58
C PHE A 871 -50.17 4.65 31.28
N LYS A 872 -49.61 3.71 30.51
CA LYS A 872 -48.64 2.72 31.00
C LYS A 872 -47.28 2.99 30.38
N ILE A 873 -46.23 2.82 31.18
CA ILE A 873 -44.84 2.82 30.73
C ILE A 873 -44.54 1.44 30.14
N GLY A 874 -44.10 1.40 28.89
CA GLY A 874 -43.77 0.15 28.22
C GLY A 874 -42.56 -0.56 28.84
N ASN A 875 -42.52 -1.88 28.69
CA ASN A 875 -41.41 -2.69 29.17
C ASN A 875 -40.14 -2.35 28.39
N LYS A 876 -39.06 -2.04 29.11
CA LYS A 876 -37.72 -1.88 28.52
C LYS A 876 -37.20 -3.23 28.05
N ILE A 877 -36.35 -3.20 27.03
CA ILE A 877 -35.54 -4.36 26.61
C ILE A 877 -34.84 -4.96 27.83
N THR A 878 -35.02 -6.26 28.05
CA THR A 878 -34.37 -6.97 29.16
C THR A 878 -32.93 -7.30 28.79
N LEU A 879 -31.97 -6.76 29.53
CA LEU A 879 -30.54 -7.05 29.36
C LEU A 879 -30.13 -8.21 30.27
N LEU A 880 -29.20 -9.05 29.79
CA LEU A 880 -28.57 -10.10 30.59
C LEU A 880 -27.73 -9.51 31.73
N THR A 881 -27.10 -8.37 31.47
CA THR A 881 -26.41 -7.53 32.46
C THR A 881 -26.54 -6.07 32.05
N ASN A 882 -26.51 -5.15 33.01
CA ASN A 882 -26.55 -3.70 32.76
C ASN A 882 -25.13 -3.10 32.64
N SER A 883 -24.10 -3.84 33.05
CA SER A 883 -22.72 -3.39 32.99
C SER A 883 -21.77 -4.53 32.68
N VAL A 884 -20.78 -4.26 31.84
CA VAL A 884 -19.67 -5.15 31.50
C VAL A 884 -18.36 -4.44 31.84
N ASN A 885 -17.53 -5.10 32.64
CA ASN A 885 -16.18 -4.63 32.94
C ASN A 885 -15.19 -5.58 32.28
N MET A 886 -14.38 -5.05 31.36
CA MET A 886 -13.36 -5.82 30.64
C MET A 886 -11.98 -5.28 30.95
N GLU A 887 -11.03 -6.20 31.02
CA GLU A 887 -9.62 -5.90 31.14
C GLU A 887 -8.93 -6.47 29.91
N VAL A 888 -8.24 -5.61 29.15
CA VAL A 888 -7.52 -6.00 27.92
C VAL A 888 -6.03 -5.79 28.16
N CYS A 889 -5.22 -6.72 27.69
CA CYS A 889 -3.78 -6.68 27.84
C CYS A 889 -3.15 -5.80 26.76
N ASP A 890 -2.35 -4.81 27.18
CA ASP A 890 -1.46 -4.03 26.33
C ASP A 890 -0.22 -4.89 26.04
N ASN A 891 -0.29 -5.71 24.99
CA ASN A 891 0.72 -6.76 24.77
C ASN A 891 2.05 -6.21 24.20
N ASP A 892 2.07 -4.97 23.69
CA ASP A 892 3.26 -4.34 23.12
C ASP A 892 3.91 -3.27 24.02
N LEU A 893 3.31 -2.98 25.18
CA LEU A 893 3.75 -1.98 26.17
C LEU A 893 3.76 -0.56 25.62
N ASP A 894 2.94 -0.25 24.62
CA ASP A 894 2.82 1.11 24.07
C ASP A 894 1.89 2.02 24.91
N GLY A 895 1.21 1.44 25.92
CA GLY A 895 0.29 2.13 26.80
C GLY A 895 -1.13 2.23 26.23
N SER A 896 -1.42 1.54 25.13
CA SER A 896 -2.70 1.57 24.43
C SER A 896 -3.11 0.20 23.86
N GLU A 897 -4.38 0.06 23.50
CA GLU A 897 -4.89 -1.17 22.87
C GLU A 897 -6.13 -0.85 22.01
N ASN A 898 -6.24 -1.50 20.86
CA ASN A 898 -7.38 -1.32 19.96
C ASN A 898 -8.45 -2.37 20.26
N VAL A 899 -9.67 -1.90 20.59
CA VAL A 899 -10.78 -2.75 20.99
C VAL A 899 -11.99 -2.51 20.10
N ASN A 900 -12.68 -3.59 19.71
CA ASN A 900 -13.97 -3.51 19.03
C ASN A 900 -15.11 -3.76 20.02
N LEU A 901 -15.90 -2.72 20.29
CA LEU A 901 -17.01 -2.78 21.25
C LEU A 901 -18.11 -3.77 20.85
N ASN A 902 -18.20 -4.15 19.56
CA ASN A 902 -19.15 -5.17 19.11
C ASN A 902 -18.86 -6.56 19.70
N ASP A 903 -17.63 -6.84 20.10
CA ASP A 903 -17.23 -8.13 20.66
C ASP A 903 -17.94 -8.41 22.00
N TYR A 904 -18.39 -7.35 22.68
CA TYR A 904 -19.07 -7.43 23.97
C TYR A 904 -20.60 -7.44 23.86
N LYS A 905 -21.18 -7.32 22.65
CA LYS A 905 -22.64 -7.20 22.49
C LYS A 905 -23.41 -8.40 23.06
N ASN A 906 -22.88 -9.61 22.88
CA ASN A 906 -23.50 -10.86 23.28
C ASN A 906 -23.55 -11.02 24.81
N LEU A 907 -22.79 -10.20 25.55
CA LEU A 907 -22.82 -10.17 27.01
C LEU A 907 -24.06 -9.44 27.53
N PHE A 908 -24.60 -8.48 26.77
CA PHE A 908 -25.80 -7.73 27.14
C PHE A 908 -27.08 -8.38 26.60
N ILE A 909 -27.04 -8.92 25.38
CA ILE A 909 -28.23 -9.42 24.69
C ILE A 909 -27.88 -10.55 23.72
N THR A 910 -28.77 -11.55 23.61
CA THR A 910 -28.64 -12.66 22.65
C THR A 910 -29.63 -12.56 21.48
N ASN A 911 -30.61 -11.65 21.56
CA ASN A 911 -31.62 -11.48 20.53
C ASN A 911 -31.08 -10.66 19.35
N PRO A 912 -31.01 -11.23 18.12
CA PRO A 912 -30.47 -10.55 16.95
C PRO A 912 -31.37 -9.44 16.38
N ALA A 913 -32.63 -9.34 16.81
CA ALA A 913 -33.58 -8.31 16.35
C ALA A 913 -33.38 -6.94 17.02
N ILE A 914 -32.45 -6.84 17.98
CA ILE A 914 -32.16 -5.61 18.72
C ILE A 914 -30.97 -4.89 18.09
N THR A 915 -31.18 -3.62 17.75
CA THR A 915 -30.13 -2.75 17.21
C THR A 915 -29.37 -2.08 18.35
N ILE A 916 -28.04 -1.99 18.21
CA ILE A 916 -27.14 -1.38 19.20
C ILE A 916 -26.38 -0.19 18.61
N THR A 917 -26.17 0.84 19.43
CA THR A 917 -25.26 1.96 19.14
C THR A 917 -24.40 2.26 20.36
N PHE A 918 -23.18 2.75 20.12
CA PHE A 918 -22.21 3.09 21.16
C PHE A 918 -22.08 4.61 21.29
N HIS A 919 -21.83 5.09 22.51
CA HIS A 919 -21.84 6.52 22.85
C HIS A 919 -20.77 6.84 23.89
N SER A 920 -20.30 8.09 23.88
CA SER A 920 -19.25 8.55 24.79
C SER A 920 -19.79 8.97 26.16
N THR A 921 -21.05 9.40 26.23
CA THR A 921 -21.72 9.81 27.46
C THR A 921 -23.07 9.11 27.65
N LEU A 922 -23.52 9.03 28.90
CA LEU A 922 -24.83 8.47 29.23
C LEU A 922 -25.96 9.27 28.56
N ALA A 923 -25.85 10.61 28.55
CA ALA A 923 -26.87 11.48 27.97
C ALA A 923 -27.02 11.27 26.45
N GLU A 924 -25.93 11.02 25.73
CA GLU A 924 -25.97 10.69 24.29
C GLU A 924 -26.64 9.33 24.05
N ALA A 925 -26.30 8.30 24.84
CA ALA A 925 -26.95 7.00 24.76
C ALA A 925 -28.44 7.04 25.11
N GLN A 926 -28.80 7.86 26.10
CA GLN A 926 -30.17 8.09 26.52
C GLN A 926 -30.99 8.78 25.41
N ASN A 927 -30.42 9.77 24.72
CA ASN A 927 -31.10 10.50 23.63
C ASN A 927 -30.95 9.85 22.24
N GLY A 928 -30.06 8.86 22.07
CA GLY A 928 -29.79 8.23 20.78
C GLY A 928 -29.07 9.12 19.77
N THR A 929 -28.21 10.03 20.23
CA THR A 929 -27.48 11.01 19.41
C THR A 929 -25.97 10.77 19.47
N ASN A 930 -25.19 11.29 18.50
CA ASN A 930 -23.72 11.24 18.50
C ASN A 930 -23.08 9.84 18.65
N SER A 931 -23.60 8.83 17.94
CA SER A 931 -23.03 7.48 17.99
C SER A 931 -21.56 7.46 17.57
N ILE A 932 -20.72 6.74 18.30
CA ILE A 932 -19.30 6.57 18.02
C ILE A 932 -19.02 5.25 17.28
N SER A 933 -17.87 5.19 16.61
CA SER A 933 -17.36 3.95 16.00
C SER A 933 -17.24 2.83 17.04
N PRO A 934 -17.57 1.57 16.71
CA PRO A 934 -17.31 0.45 17.62
C PRO A 934 -15.81 0.15 17.78
N ASN A 935 -14.96 0.53 16.82
CA ASN A 935 -13.52 0.40 16.95
C ASN A 935 -12.97 1.59 17.74
N GLN A 936 -12.35 1.32 18.90
CA GLN A 936 -11.88 2.31 19.87
C GLN A 936 -10.44 2.02 20.30
N THR A 937 -9.62 3.05 20.42
CA THR A 937 -8.30 2.97 21.04
C THR A 937 -8.41 3.33 22.52
N ILE A 938 -8.02 2.40 23.37
CA ILE A 938 -7.98 2.56 24.82
C ILE A 938 -6.54 2.91 25.18
N ASN A 939 -6.32 3.94 25.99
CA ASN A 939 -5.00 4.33 26.53
C ASN A 939 -5.05 4.69 28.02
N THR A 940 -6.27 4.75 28.54
CA THR A 940 -6.64 4.98 29.94
C THR A 940 -7.97 4.22 30.15
N PRO A 941 -8.36 3.91 31.40
CA PRO A 941 -9.68 3.36 31.66
C PRO A 941 -10.78 4.20 31.00
N LYS A 942 -11.51 3.60 30.05
CA LYS A 942 -12.59 4.28 29.33
C LYS A 942 -13.92 3.59 29.59
N THR A 943 -14.95 4.42 29.72
CA THR A 943 -16.33 3.98 29.87
C THR A 943 -17.10 4.38 28.63
N PHE A 944 -17.83 3.42 28.06
CA PHE A 944 -18.70 3.61 26.91
C PHE A 944 -20.13 3.24 27.29
N TYR A 945 -21.09 3.91 26.66
CA TYR A 945 -22.51 3.70 26.89
C TYR A 945 -23.13 3.06 25.65
N VAL A 946 -23.91 2.00 25.86
CA VAL A 946 -24.57 1.24 24.79
C VAL A 946 -26.05 1.55 24.83
N ARG A 947 -26.65 1.90 23.70
CA ARG A 947 -28.10 2.05 23.55
C ARG A 947 -28.66 0.86 22.78
N PHE A 948 -29.68 0.22 23.35
CA PHE A 948 -30.42 -0.90 22.75
C PHE A 948 -31.78 -0.40 22.28
N THR A 949 -32.14 -0.68 21.03
CA THR A 949 -33.42 -0.27 20.43
C THR A 949 -34.13 -1.44 19.74
N SER A 950 -35.45 -1.49 19.87
CA SER A 950 -36.33 -2.51 19.30
C SER A 950 -37.58 -1.85 18.71
N ALA A 951 -38.25 -2.54 17.77
CA ALA A 951 -39.53 -2.08 17.23
C ALA A 951 -40.72 -2.37 18.17
N THR A 952 -40.57 -3.29 19.12
CA THR A 952 -41.68 -3.79 19.97
C THR A 952 -41.47 -3.57 21.47
N GLU A 953 -40.28 -3.15 21.90
CA GLU A 953 -39.91 -2.95 23.30
C GLU A 953 -39.26 -1.57 23.49
N CYS A 954 -39.39 -0.98 24.68
CA CYS A 954 -38.81 0.33 24.96
C CYS A 954 -37.28 0.26 25.05
N PRO A 955 -36.57 1.33 24.65
CA PRO A 955 -35.11 1.33 24.65
C PRO A 955 -34.54 1.09 26.05
N ASN A 956 -33.32 0.58 26.09
CA ASN A 956 -32.55 0.43 27.33
C ASN A 956 -31.09 0.84 27.10
N THR A 957 -30.34 1.08 28.17
CA THR A 957 -28.91 1.42 28.10
C THR A 957 -28.08 0.48 28.96
N GLY A 958 -26.84 0.27 28.54
CA GLY A 958 -25.83 -0.51 29.26
C GLY A 958 -24.48 0.19 29.28
N ILE A 959 -23.59 -0.25 30.16
CA ILE A 959 -22.28 0.37 30.38
C ILE A 959 -21.15 -0.63 30.08
N ILE A 960 -20.19 -0.25 29.24
CA ILE A 960 -18.96 -1.00 29.02
C ILE A 960 -17.80 -0.20 29.62
N THR A 961 -17.11 -0.78 30.60
CA THR A 961 -15.85 -0.21 31.11
C THR A 961 -14.70 -1.08 30.65
N ILE A 962 -13.75 -0.50 29.91
CA ILE A 962 -12.54 -1.19 29.48
C ILE A 962 -11.34 -0.59 30.20
N LYS A 963 -10.55 -1.45 30.84
CA LYS A 963 -9.28 -1.11 31.49
C LYS A 963 -8.14 -1.82 30.78
N ILE A 964 -7.01 -1.15 30.68
CA ILE A 964 -5.77 -1.77 30.20
C ILE A 964 -5.08 -2.45 31.37
N LYS A 965 -4.64 -3.68 31.16
CA LYS A 965 -3.64 -4.35 31.98
C LYS A 965 -2.30 -4.25 31.30
N THR A 966 -1.34 -3.66 31.99
CA THR A 966 0.04 -3.61 31.54
C THR A 966 0.72 -4.92 31.96
N PRO A 967 1.21 -5.74 31.02
CA PRO A 967 2.08 -6.85 31.36
C PRO A 967 3.42 -6.31 31.86
N LYS A 968 4.31 -7.20 32.28
CA LYS A 968 5.61 -6.84 32.83
C LYS A 968 6.70 -7.41 31.94
N LYS A 969 7.72 -6.59 31.66
CA LYS A 969 8.97 -7.06 31.06
C LYS A 969 9.98 -7.45 32.13
N SER A 970 10.83 -8.42 31.83
CA SER A 970 12.01 -8.74 32.63
C SER A 970 13.02 -7.61 32.57
N THR A 971 13.50 -7.21 33.75
CA THR A 971 14.64 -6.30 33.91
C THR A 971 15.97 -7.04 34.02
N THR A 972 15.93 -8.37 34.21
CA THR A 972 17.11 -9.23 34.35
C THR A 972 17.55 -9.80 33.01
N LEU A 973 16.61 -10.03 32.10
CA LEU A 973 16.88 -10.58 30.79
C LEU A 973 17.54 -9.54 29.90
N THR A 974 18.81 -9.75 29.62
CA THR A 974 19.61 -8.92 28.73
C THR A 974 20.32 -9.79 27.72
N ASP A 975 20.68 -9.20 26.58
CA ASP A 975 21.55 -9.85 25.61
C ASP A 975 22.85 -10.32 26.27
N LYS A 976 23.37 -11.45 25.79
CA LYS A 976 24.61 -12.08 26.27
C LYS A 976 25.56 -12.30 25.10
N ALA A 977 26.85 -12.29 25.39
CA ALA A 977 27.90 -12.65 24.44
C ALA A 977 28.64 -13.90 24.97
N VAL A 978 28.93 -14.84 24.07
CA VAL A 978 29.64 -16.10 24.37
C VAL A 978 30.73 -16.37 23.35
N CYS A 979 31.72 -17.21 23.68
CA CYS A 979 32.71 -17.66 22.70
C CYS A 979 32.06 -18.63 21.70
N SER A 980 32.64 -18.77 20.50
CA SER A 980 32.12 -19.70 19.48
C SER A 980 32.03 -21.12 20.08
N THR A 981 30.84 -21.72 20.05
CA THR A 981 30.44 -23.02 20.64
C THR A 981 30.10 -23.07 22.13
N GLU A 982 30.21 -21.96 22.88
CA GLU A 982 29.78 -21.91 24.29
C GLU A 982 28.27 -21.67 24.44
N GLN A 983 27.73 -22.09 25.59
CA GLN A 983 26.35 -21.83 26.00
C GLN A 983 26.33 -20.90 27.22
N VAL A 984 25.29 -20.09 27.35
CA VAL A 984 25.03 -19.20 28.48
C VAL A 984 23.67 -19.48 29.09
N ILE A 985 23.53 -19.16 30.37
CA ILE A 985 22.23 -19.16 31.05
C ILE A 985 21.53 -17.83 30.75
N LEU A 986 20.37 -17.90 30.10
CA LEU A 986 19.43 -16.80 30.00
C LEU A 986 18.48 -16.90 31.18
N ASP A 987 18.39 -15.82 31.96
CA ASP A 987 17.54 -15.73 33.14
C ASP A 987 16.52 -14.61 32.96
N ALA A 988 15.24 -14.99 32.90
CA ALA A 988 14.14 -14.04 32.80
C ALA A 988 13.82 -13.33 34.14
N GLY A 989 14.50 -13.66 35.23
CA GLY A 989 14.30 -13.06 36.55
C GLY A 989 13.00 -13.51 37.23
N THR A 990 12.88 -13.25 38.52
CA THR A 990 11.72 -13.65 39.34
C THR A 990 10.56 -12.64 39.24
N GLY A 991 9.37 -13.04 39.68
CA GLY A 991 8.20 -12.15 39.78
C GLY A 991 7.29 -12.14 38.55
N PHE A 992 7.27 -13.24 37.80
CA PHE A 992 6.31 -13.56 36.74
C PHE A 992 5.47 -14.78 37.16
N THR A 993 4.22 -14.85 36.70
CA THR A 993 3.32 -15.97 36.98
C THR A 993 3.58 -17.18 36.09
N SER A 994 4.23 -16.99 34.94
CA SER A 994 4.64 -18.05 34.02
C SER A 994 5.79 -17.62 33.13
N TYR A 995 6.55 -18.59 32.63
CA TYR A 995 7.59 -18.42 31.62
C TYR A 995 7.31 -19.43 30.51
N THR A 996 7.41 -19.02 29.25
CA THR A 996 7.43 -19.96 28.12
C THR A 996 8.47 -19.49 27.11
N TRP A 997 9.57 -20.21 27.02
CA TRP A 997 10.66 -19.88 26.11
C TRP A 997 10.38 -20.35 24.68
N SER A 998 11.08 -19.76 23.72
CA SER A 998 11.10 -20.20 22.31
C SER A 998 11.48 -21.67 22.11
N THR A 999 12.14 -22.26 23.09
CA THR A 999 12.52 -23.68 23.15
C THR A 999 11.39 -24.59 23.66
N GLY A 1000 10.26 -24.02 24.08
CA GLY A 1000 9.13 -24.72 24.72
C GLY A 1000 9.30 -24.95 26.23
N VAL A 1001 10.44 -24.55 26.81
CA VAL A 1001 10.73 -24.70 28.25
C VAL A 1001 9.94 -23.67 29.06
N THR A 1002 9.45 -24.04 30.24
CA THR A 1002 8.60 -23.18 31.08
C THR A 1002 9.23 -22.72 32.40
N THR A 1003 10.54 -22.91 32.56
CA THR A 1003 11.31 -22.48 33.73
C THR A 1003 11.77 -21.03 33.60
N GLN A 1004 12.12 -20.39 34.72
CA GLN A 1004 12.67 -19.02 34.77
C GLN A 1004 13.93 -18.86 33.90
N THR A 1005 14.74 -19.92 33.78
CA THR A 1005 16.01 -19.90 33.06
C THR A 1005 16.04 -20.94 31.94
N ILE A 1006 16.81 -20.67 30.89
CA ILE A 1006 17.23 -21.69 29.90
C ILE A 1006 18.74 -21.61 29.66
N THR A 1007 19.33 -22.73 29.22
CA THR A 1007 20.68 -22.75 28.66
C THR A 1007 20.59 -22.58 27.15
N ALA A 1008 21.30 -21.59 26.61
CA ALA A 1008 21.19 -21.16 25.24
C ALA A 1008 22.59 -20.97 24.61
N GLY A 1009 22.78 -21.49 23.40
CA GLY A 1009 23.95 -21.17 22.57
C GLY A 1009 23.73 -19.87 21.80
N ALA A 1010 24.59 -19.55 20.85
CA ALA A 1010 24.39 -18.39 20.00
C ALA A 1010 23.08 -18.49 19.19
N GLY A 1011 22.29 -17.43 19.20
CA GLY A 1011 20.98 -17.39 18.56
C GLY A 1011 20.04 -16.35 19.19
N SER A 1012 18.88 -16.17 18.57
CA SER A 1012 17.81 -15.34 19.08
C SER A 1012 16.79 -16.20 19.82
N TYR A 1013 16.50 -15.81 21.06
CA TYR A 1013 15.53 -16.47 21.92
C TYR A 1013 14.46 -15.47 22.32
N TRP A 1014 13.32 -15.98 22.75
CA TRP A 1014 12.28 -15.17 23.37
C TRP A 1014 11.67 -15.92 24.54
N VAL A 1015 11.10 -15.17 25.48
CA VAL A 1015 10.31 -15.71 26.59
C VAL A 1015 8.99 -14.96 26.68
N ASP A 1016 7.90 -15.71 26.71
CA ASP A 1016 6.58 -15.23 27.05
C ASP A 1016 6.47 -15.19 28.58
N LEU A 1017 6.35 -13.98 29.11
CA LEU A 1017 6.31 -13.68 30.54
C LEU A 1017 4.87 -13.41 30.95
N GLY A 1018 4.32 -14.30 31.77
CA GLY A 1018 3.02 -14.10 32.39
C GLY A 1018 3.12 -13.09 33.53
N PHE A 1019 2.29 -12.05 33.52
CA PHE A 1019 2.14 -11.14 34.64
C PHE A 1019 0.74 -10.51 34.64
N ASN A 1020 0.08 -10.48 35.80
CA ASN A 1020 -1.26 -9.88 35.98
C ASN A 1020 -2.34 -10.41 35.00
N GLY A 1021 -2.21 -11.67 34.56
CA GLY A 1021 -3.10 -12.29 33.57
C GLY A 1021 -2.81 -11.94 32.11
N CYS A 1022 -1.75 -11.18 31.84
CA CYS A 1022 -1.27 -10.83 30.50
C CYS A 1022 0.06 -11.53 30.19
N VAL A 1023 0.38 -11.64 28.91
CA VAL A 1023 1.63 -12.26 28.44
C VAL A 1023 2.41 -11.24 27.64
N TYR A 1024 3.66 -10.98 28.05
CA TYR A 1024 4.59 -10.15 27.29
C TYR A 1024 5.71 -11.00 26.71
N ARG A 1025 5.89 -10.94 25.39
CA ARG A 1025 7.00 -11.60 24.71
C ARG A 1025 8.24 -10.71 24.74
N GLN A 1026 9.26 -11.14 25.46
CA GLN A 1026 10.55 -10.45 25.48
C GLN A 1026 11.58 -11.23 24.68
N ASN A 1027 12.18 -10.56 23.70
CA ASN A 1027 13.27 -11.10 22.89
C ASN A 1027 14.62 -10.89 23.59
N VAL A 1028 15.55 -11.82 23.39
CA VAL A 1028 16.93 -11.76 23.89
C VAL A 1028 17.86 -12.44 22.90
N ASN A 1029 19.05 -11.87 22.70
CA ASN A 1029 20.06 -12.41 21.81
C ASN A 1029 21.27 -12.94 22.57
N VAL A 1030 21.73 -14.11 22.16
CA VAL A 1030 23.05 -14.63 22.51
C VAL A 1030 23.93 -14.49 21.28
N THR A 1031 24.94 -13.62 21.35
CA THR A 1031 25.86 -13.33 20.23
C THR A 1031 27.19 -14.04 20.44
N THR A 1032 27.85 -14.42 19.34
CA THR A 1032 29.24 -14.91 19.40
C THR A 1032 30.21 -13.74 19.34
N SER A 1033 31.21 -13.73 20.22
CA SER A 1033 32.33 -12.79 20.10
C SER A 1033 33.24 -13.17 18.92
N GLN A 1034 33.63 -12.17 18.12
CA GLN A 1034 34.55 -12.35 17.00
C GLN A 1034 36.01 -12.36 17.49
N ALA A 1035 36.83 -13.28 16.98
CA ALA A 1035 38.26 -13.30 17.28
C ALA A 1035 38.99 -12.07 16.67
N PRO A 1036 40.04 -11.53 17.31
CA PRO A 1036 40.86 -10.46 16.73
C PRO A 1036 41.63 -10.94 15.50
N VAL A 1037 41.90 -10.05 14.54
CA VAL A 1037 42.62 -10.36 13.29
C VAL A 1037 43.94 -9.60 13.26
N ILE A 1038 45.06 -10.32 13.10
CA ILE A 1038 46.39 -9.69 12.94
C ILE A 1038 46.55 -9.19 11.50
N THR A 1039 46.38 -7.89 11.30
CA THR A 1039 46.44 -7.24 9.97
C THR A 1039 47.85 -7.11 9.41
N GLY A 1040 48.87 -7.12 10.27
CA GLY A 1040 50.26 -7.12 9.80
C GLY A 1040 51.28 -7.04 10.92
N ILE A 1041 52.50 -7.54 10.65
CA ILE A 1041 53.63 -7.45 11.58
C ILE A 1041 54.76 -6.67 10.90
N SER A 1042 55.14 -5.53 11.47
CA SER A 1042 56.21 -4.68 10.96
C SER A 1042 57.51 -4.98 11.72
N VAL A 1043 58.53 -5.45 11.01
CA VAL A 1043 59.85 -5.78 11.59
C VAL A 1043 60.85 -4.69 11.24
N THR A 1044 61.63 -4.23 12.22
CA THR A 1044 62.74 -3.28 12.02
C THR A 1044 63.88 -3.61 12.97
N GLY A 1045 65.02 -4.04 12.42
CA GLY A 1045 66.15 -4.52 13.22
C GLY A 1045 65.77 -5.75 14.05
N SER A 1046 65.90 -5.66 15.38
CA SER A 1046 65.51 -6.69 16.35
C SER A 1046 64.14 -6.44 17.01
N ASN A 1047 63.31 -5.55 16.44
CA ASN A 1047 62.01 -5.19 16.98
C ASN A 1047 60.88 -5.59 16.02
N ALA A 1048 59.71 -5.94 16.58
CA ALA A 1048 58.50 -6.25 15.82
C ALA A 1048 57.27 -5.55 16.43
N THR A 1049 56.46 -4.92 15.59
CA THR A 1049 55.19 -4.27 15.97
C THR A 1049 54.02 -4.98 15.30
N VAL A 1050 53.03 -5.38 16.10
CA VAL A 1050 51.86 -6.16 15.68
C VAL A 1050 50.66 -5.23 15.51
N ASN A 1051 50.05 -5.27 14.33
CA ASN A 1051 48.83 -4.51 14.03
C ASN A 1051 47.63 -5.47 14.04
N VAL A 1052 46.56 -5.07 14.72
CA VAL A 1052 45.38 -5.91 14.97
C VAL A 1052 44.11 -5.10 14.72
N THR A 1053 43.13 -5.71 14.08
CA THR A 1053 41.77 -5.17 13.93
C THR A 1053 40.73 -6.26 14.20
N GLY A 1054 39.47 -5.87 14.43
CA GLY A 1054 38.41 -6.83 14.77
C GLY A 1054 38.52 -7.40 16.19
N GLY A 1055 37.49 -8.10 16.63
CA GLY A 1055 37.39 -8.59 18.01
C GLY A 1055 37.26 -7.49 19.06
N THR A 1056 37.35 -7.86 20.34
CA THR A 1056 37.06 -6.95 21.46
C THR A 1056 38.33 -6.36 22.06
N ALA A 1057 38.56 -5.05 21.87
CA ALA A 1057 39.66 -4.32 22.51
C ALA A 1057 39.44 -4.10 24.03
N PRO A 1058 40.49 -3.89 24.85
CA PRO A 1058 41.92 -3.86 24.50
C PRO A 1058 42.50 -5.26 24.25
N TYR A 1059 43.49 -5.33 23.36
CA TYR A 1059 44.18 -6.58 23.05
C TYR A 1059 45.37 -6.84 23.98
N GLN A 1060 45.70 -8.10 24.12
CA GLN A 1060 46.92 -8.57 24.77
C GLN A 1060 47.77 -9.36 23.77
N TYR A 1061 49.09 -9.19 23.86
CA TYR A 1061 50.08 -9.73 22.92
C TYR A 1061 51.07 -10.63 23.67
N SER A 1062 51.46 -11.76 23.10
CA SER A 1062 52.47 -12.66 23.68
C SER A 1062 53.33 -13.29 22.60
N LEU A 1063 54.59 -13.65 22.90
CA LEU A 1063 55.45 -14.42 21.99
C LEU A 1063 55.44 -15.92 22.26
N ASN A 1064 55.00 -16.34 23.46
CA ASN A 1064 54.98 -17.75 23.88
C ASN A 1064 53.58 -18.27 24.20
N GLY A 1065 52.56 -17.42 24.10
CA GLY A 1065 51.16 -17.77 24.38
C GLY A 1065 50.84 -17.88 25.88
N VAL A 1066 51.76 -17.48 26.76
CA VAL A 1066 51.60 -17.54 28.22
C VAL A 1066 51.80 -16.17 28.85
N ASP A 1067 52.89 -15.48 28.49
CA ASP A 1067 53.24 -14.17 29.03
C ASP A 1067 52.65 -13.08 28.14
N TYR A 1068 51.51 -12.53 28.54
CA TYR A 1068 50.78 -11.50 27.79
C TYR A 1068 51.11 -10.08 28.27
N GLN A 1069 51.36 -9.18 27.32
CA GLN A 1069 51.60 -7.75 27.53
C GLN A 1069 50.56 -6.90 26.77
N THR A 1070 50.36 -5.66 27.21
CA THR A 1070 49.44 -4.71 26.55
C THR A 1070 50.08 -3.96 25.38
N SER A 1071 51.42 -3.87 25.36
CA SER A 1071 52.17 -3.28 24.26
C SER A 1071 52.14 -4.21 23.04
N ASN A 1072 51.86 -3.66 21.87
CA ASN A 1072 51.90 -4.38 20.61
C ASN A 1072 53.31 -4.45 19.99
N THR A 1073 54.33 -3.95 20.69
CA THR A 1073 55.74 -3.95 20.23
C THR A 1073 56.60 -4.85 21.12
N PHE A 1074 57.40 -5.70 20.47
CA PHE A 1074 58.43 -6.55 21.07
C PHE A 1074 59.81 -6.08 20.66
N THR A 1075 60.76 -6.06 21.60
CA THR A 1075 62.13 -5.56 21.38
C THR A 1075 63.19 -6.59 21.74
N GLY A 1076 64.36 -6.50 21.11
CA GLY A 1076 65.50 -7.38 21.46
C GLY A 1076 65.32 -8.83 21.02
N LEU A 1077 64.51 -9.06 19.99
CA LEU A 1077 64.24 -10.39 19.47
C LEU A 1077 65.50 -11.01 18.86
N THR A 1078 65.71 -12.30 19.15
CA THR A 1078 66.75 -13.09 18.51
C THR A 1078 66.46 -13.27 17.03
N ARG A 1079 67.51 -13.51 16.24
CA ARG A 1079 67.35 -13.77 14.80
C ARG A 1079 66.66 -15.13 14.59
N GLY A 1080 65.76 -15.23 13.62
CA GLY A 1080 64.98 -16.44 13.36
C GLY A 1080 63.47 -16.22 13.41
N LEU A 1081 62.74 -17.34 13.32
CA LEU A 1081 61.28 -17.38 13.27
C LEU A 1081 60.68 -17.21 14.67
N HIS A 1082 59.65 -16.37 14.77
CA HIS A 1082 58.90 -16.09 15.99
C HIS A 1082 57.40 -16.27 15.75
N HIS A 1083 56.67 -16.57 16.82
CA HIS A 1083 55.21 -16.56 16.83
C HIS A 1083 54.74 -15.36 17.65
N VAL A 1084 53.58 -14.81 17.29
CA VAL A 1084 52.85 -13.87 18.13
C VAL A 1084 51.42 -14.33 18.32
N TYR A 1085 50.97 -14.22 19.56
CA TYR A 1085 49.65 -14.59 20.04
C TYR A 1085 48.92 -13.31 20.41
N VAL A 1086 47.71 -13.11 19.89
CA VAL A 1086 46.89 -11.93 20.16
C VAL A 1086 45.55 -12.38 20.74
N LEU A 1087 45.25 -11.92 21.95
CA LEU A 1087 44.00 -12.20 22.65
C LEU A 1087 43.17 -10.92 22.80
N GLY A 1088 41.87 -11.00 22.55
CA GLY A 1088 40.94 -9.91 22.86
C GLY A 1088 40.53 -9.88 24.33
N ARG A 1089 39.89 -8.80 24.76
CA ARG A 1089 39.33 -8.65 26.12
C ARG A 1089 38.33 -9.75 26.48
N ASP A 1090 37.67 -10.31 25.48
CA ASP A 1090 36.72 -11.42 25.58
C ASP A 1090 37.36 -12.74 25.99
N GLY A 1091 38.68 -12.90 25.87
CA GLY A 1091 39.43 -14.03 26.44
C GLY A 1091 39.18 -15.40 25.78
N CYS A 1092 38.42 -15.45 24.68
CA CYS A 1092 37.97 -16.70 24.06
C CYS A 1092 39.10 -17.60 23.55
N SER A 1093 39.95 -17.12 22.63
CA SER A 1093 41.11 -17.84 22.11
C SER A 1093 42.07 -16.88 21.40
N PRO A 1094 43.39 -17.04 21.59
CA PRO A 1094 44.36 -16.16 20.95
C PRO A 1094 44.52 -16.51 19.47
N VAL A 1095 44.65 -15.49 18.62
CA VAL A 1095 45.03 -15.66 17.21
C VAL A 1095 46.54 -15.66 17.09
N ILE A 1096 47.08 -16.61 16.32
CA ILE A 1096 48.51 -16.90 16.24
C ILE A 1096 49.02 -16.54 14.84
N LYS A 1097 50.17 -15.86 14.75
CA LYS A 1097 50.83 -15.57 13.47
C LYS A 1097 52.35 -15.67 13.59
N GLU A 1098 52.98 -16.26 12.58
CA GLU A 1098 54.45 -16.32 12.46
C GLU A 1098 55.02 -15.03 11.85
N PHE A 1099 56.21 -14.63 12.30
CA PHE A 1099 57.02 -13.58 11.66
C PHE A 1099 58.53 -13.88 11.79
N LEU A 1100 59.35 -13.29 10.93
CA LEU A 1100 60.79 -13.59 10.83
C LEU A 1100 61.63 -12.35 11.10
N ILE A 1101 62.61 -12.48 12.00
CA ILE A 1101 63.75 -11.57 12.12
C ILE A 1101 64.89 -12.09 11.24
N VAL A 1102 65.12 -11.48 10.09
CA VAL A 1102 66.07 -11.96 9.07
C VAL A 1102 67.52 -11.88 9.59
N ASN A 1103 68.24 -12.98 9.48
CA ASN A 1103 69.66 -13.07 9.82
C ASN A 1103 70.54 -12.87 8.58
N LEU A 1104 70.93 -11.63 8.27
CA LEU A 1104 71.84 -11.38 7.16
C LEU A 1104 73.28 -11.58 7.62
N VAL A 1105 73.94 -12.64 7.15
CA VAL A 1105 75.34 -12.93 7.42
C VAL A 1105 76.21 -12.50 6.24
N ASN A 1106 77.42 -12.04 6.52
CA ASN A 1106 78.37 -11.50 5.54
C ASN A 1106 79.64 -12.36 5.38
N ALA A 1107 79.69 -13.55 6.00
CA ALA A 1107 80.77 -14.51 5.80
C ALA A 1107 80.29 -15.96 5.93
N ILE A 1108 80.88 -16.85 5.14
CA ILE A 1108 80.80 -18.31 5.29
C ILE A 1108 82.23 -18.90 5.30
N THR A 1109 82.43 -20.00 6.03
CA THR A 1109 83.68 -20.77 6.12
C THR A 1109 83.41 -22.22 5.70
N PRO A 1110 83.33 -22.53 4.39
CA PRO A 1110 82.92 -23.86 3.91
C PRO A 1110 84.05 -24.90 4.04
N ASN A 1111 84.46 -25.22 5.26
CA ASN A 1111 85.54 -26.17 5.59
C ASN A 1111 85.03 -27.53 6.11
N GLY A 1112 83.73 -27.68 6.29
CA GLY A 1112 83.08 -28.92 6.71
C GLY A 1112 83.15 -29.20 8.21
N ASP A 1113 83.39 -28.17 9.04
CA ASP A 1113 83.44 -28.31 10.50
C ASP A 1113 82.06 -28.18 11.19
N GLY A 1114 81.00 -27.96 10.41
CA GLY A 1114 79.63 -27.76 10.86
C GLY A 1114 79.32 -26.31 11.26
N ILE A 1115 80.29 -25.38 11.17
CA ILE A 1115 80.18 -24.00 11.63
C ILE A 1115 80.33 -23.04 10.44
N ASN A 1116 79.25 -22.29 10.15
CA ASN A 1116 79.20 -21.32 9.04
C ASN A 1116 79.56 -21.91 7.65
N ASP A 1117 79.40 -23.22 7.46
CA ASP A 1117 79.70 -23.91 6.20
C ASP A 1117 78.81 -23.47 5.04
N VAL A 1118 77.59 -23.02 5.36
CA VAL A 1118 76.57 -22.66 4.39
C VAL A 1118 75.92 -21.33 4.72
N LEU A 1119 75.59 -20.58 3.68
CA LEU A 1119 74.64 -19.48 3.73
C LEU A 1119 73.24 -20.10 3.73
N ASN A 1120 72.50 -20.03 4.83
CA ASN A 1120 71.17 -20.64 4.95
C ASN A 1120 70.10 -19.58 5.23
N TYR A 1121 69.28 -19.28 4.22
CA TYR A 1121 68.11 -18.41 4.33
C TYR A 1121 66.77 -19.15 4.17
N SER A 1122 66.74 -20.44 4.51
CA SER A 1122 65.54 -21.29 4.36
C SER A 1122 64.32 -20.79 5.14
N GLU A 1123 64.52 -20.03 6.23
CA GLU A 1123 63.44 -19.41 7.00
C GLU A 1123 62.64 -18.34 6.22
N LEU A 1124 63.17 -17.85 5.08
CA LEU A 1124 62.40 -17.02 4.16
C LEU A 1124 61.21 -17.75 3.53
N ARG A 1125 61.01 -19.06 3.78
CA ARG A 1125 59.83 -19.84 3.36
C ARG A 1125 58.49 -19.20 3.73
N ILE A 1126 58.45 -18.36 4.77
CA ILE A 1126 57.24 -17.66 5.19
C ILE A 1126 56.94 -16.42 4.32
N LYS A 1127 57.86 -16.03 3.43
CA LYS A 1127 57.75 -14.90 2.50
C LYS A 1127 57.32 -15.38 1.10
N GLN A 1128 56.71 -14.52 0.30
CA GLN A 1128 56.25 -14.86 -1.05
C GLN A 1128 57.32 -14.54 -2.10
N GLU A 1129 57.41 -15.33 -3.17
CA GLU A 1129 58.29 -15.06 -4.33
C GLU A 1129 59.76 -14.77 -3.98
N VAL A 1130 60.33 -15.52 -3.03
CA VAL A 1130 61.71 -15.30 -2.60
C VAL A 1130 62.68 -15.79 -3.68
N SER A 1131 63.65 -14.94 -4.00
CA SER A 1131 64.77 -15.24 -4.90
C SER A 1131 66.10 -14.76 -4.32
N ILE A 1132 67.15 -15.53 -4.53
CA ILE A 1132 68.53 -15.19 -4.18
C ILE A 1132 69.43 -15.36 -5.40
N GLN A 1133 70.31 -14.38 -5.62
CA GLN A 1133 71.33 -14.41 -6.66
C GLN A 1133 72.65 -13.98 -6.04
N ILE A 1134 73.74 -14.70 -6.33
CA ILE A 1134 75.10 -14.41 -5.87
C ILE A 1134 76.04 -14.35 -7.08
N SER A 1135 76.86 -13.31 -7.14
CA SER A 1135 77.79 -13.02 -8.22
C SER A 1135 79.23 -12.82 -7.71
N ASP A 1136 80.21 -13.12 -8.54
CA ASP A 1136 81.62 -12.84 -8.29
C ASP A 1136 82.00 -11.36 -8.50
N ARG A 1137 83.29 -11.02 -8.33
CA ARG A 1137 83.82 -9.66 -8.48
C ARG A 1137 83.73 -9.07 -9.89
N TYR A 1138 83.47 -9.89 -10.90
CA TYR A 1138 83.30 -9.47 -12.29
C TYR A 1138 81.81 -9.41 -12.68
N GLY A 1139 80.90 -9.72 -11.74
CA GLY A 1139 79.45 -9.70 -11.95
C GLY A 1139 78.89 -11.02 -12.47
N ALA A 1140 79.71 -12.06 -12.66
CA ALA A 1140 79.25 -13.36 -13.13
C ALA A 1140 78.48 -14.10 -12.02
N VAL A 1141 77.30 -14.63 -12.34
CA VAL A 1141 76.46 -15.35 -11.38
C VAL A 1141 77.10 -16.70 -11.04
N VAL A 1142 77.35 -16.93 -9.76
CA VAL A 1142 77.93 -18.17 -9.22
C VAL A 1142 76.90 -19.05 -8.52
N TYR A 1143 75.79 -18.45 -8.05
CA TYR A 1143 74.65 -19.17 -7.47
C TYR A 1143 73.36 -18.38 -7.69
N GLN A 1144 72.27 -19.06 -8.00
CA GLN A 1144 70.93 -18.49 -8.08
C GLN A 1144 69.93 -19.54 -7.60
N SER A 1145 68.93 -19.10 -6.85
CA SER A 1145 67.80 -19.95 -6.46
C SER A 1145 66.50 -19.14 -6.43
N GLU A 1146 65.47 -19.74 -7.01
CA GLU A 1146 64.09 -19.24 -7.01
C GLU A 1146 63.20 -20.40 -6.50
N GLY A 1147 62.45 -20.18 -5.41
CA GLY A 1147 61.68 -21.24 -4.72
C GLY A 1147 62.37 -21.84 -3.48
N LYS A 1148 61.82 -22.90 -2.87
CA LYS A 1148 61.97 -23.27 -1.42
C LYS A 1148 63.37 -23.55 -0.84
N ASN A 1149 64.46 -23.58 -1.62
CA ASN A 1149 65.81 -23.87 -1.09
C ASN A 1149 66.76 -22.69 -1.28
N TYR A 1150 67.00 -21.94 -0.20
CA TYR A 1150 67.85 -20.74 -0.17
C TYR A 1150 69.18 -20.99 0.56
N THR A 1151 69.76 -22.18 0.32
CA THR A 1151 71.02 -22.60 0.94
C THR A 1151 72.15 -22.65 -0.09
N TRP A 1152 73.29 -22.03 0.22
CA TRP A 1152 74.49 -22.04 -0.62
C TRP A 1152 75.74 -22.40 0.18
N ASP A 1153 76.52 -23.36 -0.31
CA ASP A 1153 77.69 -23.94 0.36
C ASP A 1153 79.03 -23.34 -0.14
N GLY A 1154 78.99 -22.19 -0.83
CA GLY A 1154 80.19 -21.56 -1.38
C GLY A 1154 80.78 -22.31 -2.59
N LYS A 1155 80.04 -23.22 -3.22
CA LYS A 1155 80.49 -23.94 -4.42
C LYS A 1155 79.74 -23.47 -5.67
N GLN A 1156 80.38 -23.68 -6.83
CA GLN A 1156 79.77 -23.58 -8.16
C GLN A 1156 79.99 -24.91 -8.89
N ASN A 1157 78.92 -25.57 -9.31
CA ASN A 1157 78.96 -26.89 -9.97
C ASN A 1157 79.80 -27.94 -9.19
N GLY A 1158 79.67 -27.93 -7.86
CA GLY A 1158 80.38 -28.85 -6.96
C GLY A 1158 81.85 -28.49 -6.67
N ARG A 1159 82.39 -27.42 -7.27
CA ARG A 1159 83.76 -26.93 -7.01
C ARG A 1159 83.76 -25.77 -6.01
N THR A 1160 84.65 -25.82 -5.02
CA THR A 1160 84.84 -24.74 -4.05
C THR A 1160 85.29 -23.45 -4.73
N LEU A 1161 84.58 -22.37 -4.47
CA LEU A 1161 84.96 -21.05 -4.95
C LEU A 1161 86.13 -20.48 -4.14
N PRO A 1162 87.03 -19.68 -4.73
CA PRO A 1162 88.16 -19.10 -4.01
C PRO A 1162 87.76 -18.23 -2.81
N THR A 1163 88.65 -18.12 -1.83
CA THR A 1163 88.53 -17.11 -0.78
C THR A 1163 88.43 -15.73 -1.41
N GLY A 1164 87.33 -15.01 -1.13
CA GLY A 1164 87.03 -13.76 -1.81
C GLY A 1164 85.67 -13.19 -1.41
N THR A 1165 85.44 -11.93 -1.81
CA THR A 1165 84.15 -11.27 -1.63
C THR A 1165 83.26 -11.53 -2.84
N TYR A 1166 82.02 -11.90 -2.58
CA TYR A 1166 80.95 -12.10 -3.54
C TYR A 1166 79.80 -11.15 -3.21
N TRP A 1167 78.92 -10.87 -4.17
CA TRP A 1167 77.77 -9.97 -3.99
C TRP A 1167 76.49 -10.74 -4.13
N TYR A 1168 75.52 -10.48 -3.25
CA TYR A 1168 74.22 -11.12 -3.33
C TYR A 1168 73.08 -10.11 -3.44
N ILE A 1169 72.02 -10.53 -4.13
CA ILE A 1169 70.73 -9.86 -4.19
C ILE A 1169 69.68 -10.86 -3.70
N LEU A 1170 68.92 -10.46 -2.69
CA LEU A 1170 67.84 -11.23 -2.10
C LEU A 1170 66.53 -10.44 -2.28
N LYS A 1171 65.53 -11.03 -2.91
CA LYS A 1171 64.22 -10.39 -3.13
C LYS A 1171 63.10 -11.25 -2.60
N TRP A 1172 62.02 -10.64 -2.13
CA TRP A 1172 60.76 -11.31 -1.77
C TRP A 1172 59.59 -10.32 -1.78
N ILE A 1173 58.37 -10.84 -1.70
CA ILE A 1173 57.15 -10.06 -1.46
C ILE A 1173 56.70 -10.33 -0.03
N GLU A 1174 56.46 -9.25 0.73
CA GLU A 1174 55.88 -9.35 2.07
C GLU A 1174 54.44 -9.90 1.97
N PRO A 1175 54.11 -11.04 2.61
CA PRO A 1175 52.78 -11.64 2.49
C PRO A 1175 51.65 -10.71 2.94
N ASP A 1176 51.93 -9.82 3.90
CA ASP A 1176 50.95 -8.94 4.53
C ASP A 1176 50.73 -7.65 3.73
N THR A 1177 51.81 -6.95 3.35
CA THR A 1177 51.73 -5.65 2.67
C THR A 1177 51.71 -5.76 1.15
N LYS A 1178 52.03 -6.95 0.61
CA LYS A 1178 52.27 -7.20 -0.82
C LYS A 1178 53.36 -6.32 -1.44
N LEU A 1179 54.18 -5.69 -0.60
CA LEU A 1179 55.28 -4.85 -1.06
C LEU A 1179 56.49 -5.73 -1.42
N PRO A 1180 57.14 -5.47 -2.58
CA PRO A 1180 58.39 -6.11 -2.91
C PRO A 1180 59.51 -5.55 -2.01
N VAL A 1181 60.33 -6.44 -1.47
CA VAL A 1181 61.54 -6.13 -0.72
C VAL A 1181 62.73 -6.65 -1.51
N SER A 1182 63.78 -5.82 -1.62
CA SER A 1182 65.05 -6.18 -2.24
C SER A 1182 66.18 -5.77 -1.31
N TYR A 1183 67.01 -6.74 -0.94
CA TYR A 1183 68.23 -6.54 -0.17
C TYR A 1183 69.43 -6.89 -1.03
N SER A 1184 70.44 -6.03 -1.05
CA SER A 1184 71.72 -6.32 -1.69
C SER A 1184 72.86 -6.16 -0.69
N GLY A 1185 73.87 -7.01 -0.82
CA GLY A 1185 75.01 -7.03 0.09
C GLY A 1185 76.18 -7.80 -0.47
N TRP A 1186 77.17 -8.02 0.38
CA TRP A 1186 78.32 -8.85 0.07
C TRP A 1186 78.46 -10.00 1.07
N ILE A 1187 79.04 -11.09 0.61
CA ILE A 1187 79.35 -12.29 1.39
C ILE A 1187 80.81 -12.66 1.14
N LEU A 1188 81.58 -12.82 2.22
CA LEU A 1188 82.96 -13.31 2.18
C LEU A 1188 82.95 -14.84 2.22
N ILE A 1189 83.53 -15.49 1.21
CA ILE A 1189 83.97 -16.87 1.33
C ILE A 1189 85.37 -16.85 1.94
N LYS A 1190 85.56 -17.52 3.07
CA LYS A 1190 86.88 -17.73 3.68
C LYS A 1190 87.16 -19.22 3.78
N ASN A 1191 87.81 -19.77 2.77
CA ASN A 1191 88.36 -21.12 2.84
C ASN A 1191 89.52 -21.09 3.84
N ARG A 1192 89.41 -21.87 4.90
CA ARG A 1192 90.52 -22.22 5.79
C ARG A 1192 90.98 -23.60 5.36
N GLU A 1193 92.28 -23.76 5.16
CA GLU A 1193 92.87 -25.10 4.97
C GLU A 1193 92.79 -25.93 6.25
#